data_AF-A0A081CEC7-F1
#
_entry.id   AF-A0A081CEC7-F1
#
_cell.length_a   1.000
_cell.length_b   1.000
_cell.length_c   1.000
_cell.angle_alpha   90.00
_cell.angle_beta   90.00
_cell.angle_gamma   90.00
#
_symmetry.space_group_name_H-M   'P 1'
#
loop_
_entity.id
_entity.type
_entity.pdbx_description
1 polymer ?
#
loop_
_entity_poly.entity_id
_entity_poly.type
_entity_poly.pdbx_seq_one_letter_code
_entity_poly.pdbx_strand_id
1 'polypeptide(L)'
;MARPSPSSRLAKRAAALATTALAISARGAAAAKAGSYEVVNTNSLASAMMLGLMDEQNVFILDKAENNSQRLADGRPVWGSFFDLSDNSVTGVSVTTNTFCASGATLGNGTWVVAGGNQAVGYGGAALLPNVSPDAGPYTDYDGTRAIRLLEPGSKTWIDSPSTSTAQVNMLQSARWYPGIEVLEDGSVLFIGGAVGGGYINRNTPNLDPFYQGGGSNPTYEYFPSKGNQTVSQFMGNTSGLNMYPHTYLMPSGKIFMQANFSTVLWDHVNNNETYLPDMPGRVIRVYPASAAVAMLPLTPQNKYTPTILFCGGSVMSDTLWGNYGGPGGDILGITASTDCSSITPEDSQGNQNTAAQYVKEEDLPQGRTMGQFIHLPDGTMVILNGAEKGTAGYTNATYNSAQYNGQAINTEGLAQDPTYVPVLYDPSKPQGKRLSNAGFGASTIARLYHSSAVLLPDGSVMVAGSNPHQDVTLNMPTGTTPQAFNTTYEIEKWYPPYWGQPKPSPQGMPTSIQYGGSPFNITVDGSFMGSSANAKAANTKFAIIRPGFSTHAMNMGQRAVYLDYTYTVNDDASVTYMVNPLPNTKAMNRLVVPGPALFFVTVAGVPSNGKMIMVGTSATGTGNVPFTPTLGSALVSLPAAVNSTKYTATITRAGDSSSSFGLGKIIGIAVAGAAVLALIAIGICLWRRKGKNSRGEKAAARQSAAPWTSRDVGSGPEYKRVDTPVGSVNGGRFGGRRMDSSNTFESYRMHDQGSVIESKEALGGYYDHPRSGSRGGYAQSPLGYEPQGRGSSQGGYQQGWAEHHDGDAGAYYEEGNRYGGQSYDDYPPRSYQQQYHQQQQQYPQQYQQQGGQYHDRQGSGGYGRAR
;
A
#
# COMPACT_ATOMS: atom_id res chain seq x y z
N MET A 1 -9.85 -15.01 -65.96
CA MET A 1 -9.31 -15.05 -64.57
C MET A 1 -7.88 -15.58 -64.62
N ALA A 2 -6.89 -14.86 -64.11
CA ALA A 2 -5.50 -15.33 -64.07
C ALA A 2 -5.21 -16.12 -62.78
N ARG A 3 -4.45 -17.22 -62.86
CA ARG A 3 -3.94 -17.91 -61.66
C ARG A 3 -2.83 -17.03 -61.02
N PRO A 4 -2.86 -16.78 -59.70
CA PRO A 4 -1.81 -15.99 -59.05
C PRO A 4 -0.46 -16.74 -59.10
N SER A 5 0.62 -15.99 -59.34
CA SER A 5 1.97 -16.53 -59.51
C SER A 5 2.47 -17.26 -58.25
N PRO A 6 3.36 -18.27 -58.39
CA PRO A 6 3.94 -18.97 -57.25
C PRO A 6 4.71 -18.05 -56.29
N SER A 7 5.28 -16.94 -56.78
CA SER A 7 5.94 -15.93 -55.94
C SER A 7 5.00 -15.28 -54.92
N SER A 8 3.72 -15.07 -55.26
CA SER A 8 2.74 -14.48 -54.33
C SER A 8 2.42 -15.40 -53.14
N ARG A 9 2.45 -16.72 -53.35
CA ARG A 9 2.25 -17.73 -52.28
C ARG A 9 3.47 -17.84 -51.37
N LEU A 10 4.68 -17.74 -51.93
CA LEU A 10 5.92 -17.69 -51.16
C LEU A 10 6.00 -16.42 -50.31
N ALA A 11 5.69 -15.24 -50.87
CA ALA A 11 5.67 -13.99 -50.12
C ALA A 11 4.67 -14.02 -48.95
N LYS A 12 3.43 -14.51 -49.17
CA LYS A 12 2.44 -14.65 -48.08
C LYS A 12 2.86 -15.65 -47.00
N ARG A 13 3.51 -16.76 -47.36
CA ARG A 13 4.07 -17.72 -46.38
C ARG A 13 5.27 -17.15 -45.62
N ALA A 14 6.15 -16.40 -46.27
CA ALA A 14 7.28 -15.74 -45.62
C ALA A 14 6.81 -14.66 -44.63
N ALA A 15 5.81 -13.85 -45.01
CA ALA A 15 5.20 -12.86 -44.12
C ALA A 15 4.56 -13.53 -42.89
N ALA A 16 3.77 -14.60 -43.09
CA ALA A 16 3.16 -15.36 -42.00
C ALA A 16 4.20 -16.02 -41.08
N LEU A 17 5.31 -16.54 -41.63
CA LEU A 17 6.43 -17.08 -40.85
C LEU A 17 7.16 -15.97 -40.07
N ALA A 18 7.35 -14.79 -40.65
CA ALA A 18 7.97 -13.65 -39.98
C ALA A 18 7.11 -13.12 -38.82
N THR A 19 5.80 -12.95 -39.02
CA THR A 19 4.89 -12.55 -37.92
C THR A 19 4.78 -13.63 -36.84
N THR A 20 4.82 -14.91 -37.22
CA THR A 20 4.84 -16.02 -36.25
C THR A 20 6.16 -16.04 -35.46
N ALA A 21 7.30 -15.83 -36.11
CA ALA A 21 8.60 -15.75 -35.45
C ALA A 21 8.69 -14.55 -34.49
N LEU A 22 8.22 -13.36 -34.92
CA LEU A 22 8.13 -12.17 -34.07
C LEU A 22 7.21 -12.39 -32.86
N ALA A 23 6.05 -13.04 -33.05
CA ALA A 23 5.14 -13.39 -31.96
C ALA A 23 5.77 -14.41 -30.99
N ILE A 24 6.57 -15.35 -31.48
CA ILE A 24 7.31 -16.31 -30.64
C ILE A 24 8.43 -15.62 -29.87
N SER A 25 9.21 -14.73 -30.49
CA SER A 25 10.27 -13.98 -29.78
C SER A 25 9.70 -13.02 -28.74
N ALA A 26 8.59 -12.33 -29.05
CA ALA A 26 7.89 -11.47 -28.09
C ALA A 26 7.32 -12.28 -26.91
N ARG A 27 6.75 -13.46 -27.15
CA ARG A 27 6.30 -14.38 -26.09
C ARG A 27 7.47 -14.90 -25.25
N GLY A 28 8.62 -15.20 -25.85
CA GLY A 28 9.83 -15.58 -25.13
C GLY A 28 10.32 -14.46 -24.19
N ALA A 29 10.38 -13.23 -24.68
CA ALA A 29 10.75 -12.07 -23.88
C ALA A 29 9.73 -11.73 -22.78
N ALA A 30 8.44 -11.92 -23.02
CA ALA A 30 7.39 -11.68 -22.03
C ALA A 30 7.31 -12.78 -20.96
N ALA A 31 7.51 -14.05 -21.34
CA ALA A 31 7.58 -15.17 -20.40
C ALA A 31 8.82 -15.10 -19.50
N ALA A 32 9.93 -14.53 -19.98
CA ALA A 32 11.13 -14.28 -19.19
C ALA A 32 10.96 -13.24 -18.06
N LYS A 33 9.82 -12.55 -17.98
CA LYS A 33 9.49 -11.58 -16.92
C LYS A 33 8.61 -12.15 -15.80
N ALA A 34 8.03 -13.34 -15.95
CA ALA A 34 7.13 -13.88 -14.93
C ALA A 34 7.88 -14.17 -13.63
N GLY A 35 7.40 -13.61 -12.52
CA GLY A 35 8.04 -13.65 -11.20
C GLY A 35 9.14 -12.60 -10.96
N SER A 36 9.47 -11.73 -11.94
CA SER A 36 10.55 -10.74 -11.82
C SER A 36 10.05 -9.30 -11.65
N TYR A 37 10.98 -8.41 -11.29
CA TYR A 37 10.80 -6.97 -11.36
C TYR A 37 11.35 -6.41 -12.68
N GLU A 38 10.92 -5.20 -13.04
CA GLU A 38 11.50 -4.35 -14.08
C GLU A 38 11.34 -2.89 -13.66
N VAL A 39 12.42 -2.10 -13.67
CA VAL A 39 12.35 -0.63 -13.54
C VAL A 39 11.74 -0.08 -14.83
N VAL A 40 10.52 0.47 -14.75
CA VAL A 40 9.78 1.01 -15.90
C VAL A 40 9.92 2.52 -16.06
N ASN A 41 10.32 3.21 -14.99
CA ASN A 41 10.62 4.65 -14.97
C ASN A 41 11.67 4.92 -13.88
N THR A 42 12.62 5.83 -14.13
CA THR A 42 13.74 6.13 -13.22
C THR A 42 13.61 7.46 -12.48
N ASN A 43 12.49 8.18 -12.62
CA ASN A 43 12.22 9.44 -11.94
C ASN A 43 10.71 9.76 -11.90
N SER A 44 10.06 9.39 -10.80
CA SER A 44 8.68 9.73 -10.42
C SER A 44 8.47 11.19 -9.99
N LEU A 45 9.52 12.03 -10.07
CA LEU A 45 9.60 13.45 -9.65
C LEU A 45 9.51 13.69 -8.14
N ALA A 46 8.81 12.81 -7.40
CA ALA A 46 8.70 12.72 -5.95
C ALA A 46 8.77 11.25 -5.52
N SER A 47 9.17 10.93 -4.29
CA SER A 47 9.56 9.58 -3.83
C SER A 47 8.42 8.57 -3.71
N ALA A 48 7.17 8.93 -4.01
CA ALA A 48 6.03 8.01 -4.04
C ALA A 48 5.74 7.29 -2.71
N MET A 49 5.85 8.02 -1.60
CA MET A 49 5.39 7.58 -0.28
C MET A 49 3.96 7.04 -0.33
N MET A 50 3.09 7.69 -1.10
CA MET A 50 1.67 7.41 -1.25
C MET A 50 1.31 7.16 -2.72
N LEU A 51 0.54 6.11 -2.98
CA LEU A 51 0.02 5.76 -4.31
C LEU A 51 -1.48 5.49 -4.29
N GLY A 52 -2.18 5.88 -5.36
CA GLY A 52 -3.55 5.44 -5.64
C GLY A 52 -3.83 5.32 -7.14
N LEU A 53 -4.48 4.23 -7.53
CA LEU A 53 -4.93 4.02 -8.92
C LEU A 53 -6.20 4.84 -9.17
N MET A 54 -6.13 5.81 -10.09
CA MET A 54 -7.25 6.70 -10.41
C MET A 54 -8.26 6.02 -11.34
N ASP A 55 -7.75 5.41 -12.42
CA ASP A 55 -8.53 4.86 -13.53
C ASP A 55 -7.74 3.72 -14.22
N GLU A 56 -8.04 3.40 -15.49
CA GLU A 56 -7.35 2.36 -16.25
C GLU A 56 -5.99 2.80 -16.84
N GLN A 57 -5.66 4.09 -16.75
CA GLN A 57 -4.49 4.72 -17.36
C GLN A 57 -3.60 5.48 -16.36
N ASN A 58 -4.09 5.87 -15.18
CA ASN A 58 -3.40 6.82 -14.30
C ASN A 58 -3.24 6.32 -12.87
N VAL A 59 -2.04 6.52 -12.31
CA VAL A 59 -1.74 6.42 -10.88
C VAL A 59 -1.34 7.80 -10.38
N PHE A 60 -1.90 8.26 -9.27
CA PHE A 60 -1.36 9.44 -8.57
C PHE A 60 -0.25 9.02 -7.60
N ILE A 61 0.67 9.95 -7.41
CA ILE A 61 1.84 9.85 -6.56
C ILE A 61 1.79 11.05 -5.62
N LEU A 62 1.87 10.81 -4.32
CA LEU A 62 2.06 11.84 -3.30
C LEU A 62 3.27 11.49 -2.42
N ASP A 63 3.88 12.54 -1.87
CA ASP A 63 5.09 12.48 -1.05
C ASP A 63 4.99 13.45 0.12
N LYS A 64 6.05 13.63 0.91
CA LYS A 64 6.15 14.75 1.85
C LYS A 64 6.62 16.04 1.15
N ALA A 65 6.31 17.20 1.71
CA ALA A 65 7.00 18.43 1.32
C ALA A 65 8.46 18.36 1.77
N GLU A 66 9.39 18.39 0.82
CA GLU A 66 10.83 18.28 1.03
C GLU A 66 11.61 18.83 -0.18
N ASN A 67 12.94 18.75 -0.20
CA ASN A 67 13.78 19.32 -1.26
C ASN A 67 13.78 18.53 -2.60
N ASN A 68 12.66 17.89 -2.96
CA ASN A 68 12.50 17.08 -4.17
C ASN A 68 13.03 17.83 -5.40
N SER A 69 13.98 17.20 -6.11
CA SER A 69 14.87 17.89 -7.06
C SER A 69 14.13 18.58 -8.22
N GLN A 70 12.96 18.08 -8.57
CA GLN A 70 12.10 18.63 -9.62
C GLN A 70 11.28 19.79 -9.06
N ARG A 71 11.13 20.85 -9.85
CA ARG A 71 10.38 22.05 -9.46
C ARG A 71 9.18 22.27 -10.37
N LEU A 72 8.09 22.75 -9.78
CA LEU A 72 6.92 23.29 -10.48
C LEU A 72 7.27 24.63 -11.16
N ALA A 73 6.39 25.12 -12.02
CA ALA A 73 6.61 26.36 -12.78
C ALA A 73 6.68 27.63 -11.90
N ASP A 74 6.23 27.56 -10.65
CA ASP A 74 6.35 28.59 -9.62
C ASP A 74 7.64 28.48 -8.77
N GLY A 75 8.44 27.43 -8.99
CA GLY A 75 9.69 27.16 -8.27
C GLY A 75 9.58 26.21 -7.08
N ARG A 76 8.37 25.83 -6.65
CA ARG A 76 8.15 24.92 -5.51
C ARG A 76 8.60 23.48 -5.83
N PRO A 77 9.11 22.71 -4.86
CA PRO A 77 9.40 21.29 -5.06
C PRO A 77 8.18 20.50 -5.52
N VAL A 78 8.39 19.45 -6.30
CA VAL A 78 7.32 18.50 -6.65
C VAL A 78 7.17 17.49 -5.51
N TRP A 79 6.05 17.52 -4.80
CA TRP A 79 5.63 16.44 -3.86
C TRP A 79 4.31 15.75 -4.27
N GLY A 80 3.80 16.06 -5.45
CA GLY A 80 2.71 15.33 -6.10
C GLY A 80 2.96 15.15 -7.59
N SER A 81 2.67 13.97 -8.14
CA SER A 81 2.76 13.71 -9.59
C SER A 81 1.71 12.68 -10.05
N PHE A 82 1.54 12.57 -11.37
CA PHE A 82 0.74 11.52 -12.00
C PHE A 82 1.60 10.70 -12.94
N PHE A 83 1.49 9.38 -12.86
CA PHE A 83 2.12 8.41 -13.74
C PHE A 83 1.10 7.89 -14.77
N ASP A 84 1.46 7.94 -16.05
CA ASP A 84 0.66 7.37 -17.13
C ASP A 84 1.10 5.92 -17.43
N LEU A 85 0.16 4.98 -17.30
CA LEU A 85 0.39 3.55 -17.46
C LEU A 85 0.58 3.11 -18.92
N SER A 86 0.31 3.98 -19.90
CA SER A 86 0.39 3.65 -21.32
C SER A 86 1.80 3.82 -21.91
N ASP A 87 2.56 4.81 -21.44
CA ASP A 87 3.94 5.09 -21.87
C ASP A 87 4.96 5.16 -20.72
N ASN A 88 4.52 5.12 -19.46
CA ASN A 88 5.32 5.30 -18.24
C ASN A 88 5.88 6.73 -18.06
N SER A 89 5.25 7.73 -18.68
CA SER A 89 5.55 9.15 -18.45
C SER A 89 5.03 9.63 -17.10
N VAL A 90 5.60 10.73 -16.59
CA VAL A 90 5.25 11.31 -15.29
C VAL A 90 5.09 12.83 -15.42
N THR A 91 4.03 13.37 -14.83
CA THR A 91 3.72 14.82 -14.81
C THR A 91 3.62 15.30 -13.37
N GLY A 92 4.42 16.29 -12.97
CA GLY A 92 4.31 16.93 -11.64
C GLY A 92 3.04 17.79 -11.53
N VAL A 93 2.41 17.79 -10.36
CA VAL A 93 1.20 18.57 -10.08
C VAL A 93 1.38 19.39 -8.79
N SER A 94 0.73 20.56 -8.74
CA SER A 94 0.63 21.32 -7.50
C SER A 94 -0.20 20.57 -6.47
N VAL A 95 0.39 20.39 -5.30
CA VAL A 95 -0.28 20.17 -4.01
C VAL A 95 0.07 21.39 -3.16
N THR A 96 -0.75 21.73 -2.17
CA THR A 96 -0.61 23.00 -1.41
C THR A 96 -0.22 22.74 0.03
N THR A 97 -0.82 21.74 0.67
CA THR A 97 -0.56 21.38 2.08
C THR A 97 0.30 20.12 2.17
N ASN A 98 1.13 20.02 3.22
CA ASN A 98 2.11 18.94 3.36
C ASN A 98 1.43 17.58 3.60
N THR A 99 1.48 16.71 2.58
CA THR A 99 0.82 15.39 2.55
C THR A 99 1.49 14.32 3.41
N PHE A 100 2.65 14.59 4.01
CA PHE A 100 3.41 13.63 4.81
C PHE A 100 2.55 12.94 5.88
N CYS A 101 2.46 11.61 5.86
CA CYS A 101 1.72 10.80 6.84
C CYS A 101 0.18 11.00 6.88
N ALA A 102 -0.40 11.53 5.80
CA ALA A 102 -1.83 11.49 5.53
C ALA A 102 -2.36 10.07 5.25
N SER A 103 -3.69 9.90 5.35
CA SER A 103 -4.41 8.67 4.99
C SER A 103 -5.41 8.94 3.88
N GLY A 104 -5.73 7.93 3.07
CA GLY A 104 -6.63 8.11 1.94
C GLY A 104 -7.49 6.91 1.59
N ALA A 105 -8.55 7.18 0.83
CA ALA A 105 -9.47 6.21 0.27
C ALA A 105 -10.31 6.84 -0.87
N THR A 106 -11.17 6.05 -1.50
CA THR A 106 -12.22 6.57 -2.41
C THR A 106 -13.56 6.64 -1.69
N LEU A 107 -14.24 7.78 -1.78
CA LEU A 107 -15.64 7.93 -1.38
C LEU A 107 -16.57 7.14 -2.30
N GLY A 108 -17.82 6.92 -1.86
CA GLY A 108 -18.80 6.11 -2.62
C GLY A 108 -19.20 6.66 -4.00
N ASN A 109 -18.97 7.94 -4.26
CA ASN A 109 -19.13 8.56 -5.58
C ASN A 109 -17.92 8.39 -6.50
N GLY A 110 -16.76 7.95 -5.97
CA GLY A 110 -15.49 7.79 -6.67
C GLY A 110 -14.45 8.89 -6.43
N THR A 111 -14.79 9.99 -5.74
CA THR A 111 -13.82 11.02 -5.35
C THR A 111 -12.74 10.40 -4.45
N TRP A 112 -11.47 10.60 -4.79
CA TRP A 112 -10.36 10.27 -3.89
C TRP A 112 -10.30 11.32 -2.79
N VAL A 113 -10.18 10.87 -1.54
CA VAL A 113 -9.96 11.71 -0.36
C VAL A 113 -8.61 11.35 0.27
N VAL A 114 -7.78 12.35 0.57
CA VAL A 114 -6.48 12.21 1.26
C VAL A 114 -6.40 13.26 2.37
N ALA A 115 -6.46 12.81 3.63
CA ALA A 115 -6.68 13.67 4.78
C ALA A 115 -5.65 13.47 5.90
N GLY A 116 -5.46 14.53 6.69
CA GLY A 116 -4.33 14.64 7.60
C GLY A 116 -3.05 14.94 6.84
N GLY A 117 -1.94 14.90 7.55
CA GLY A 117 -0.64 15.32 7.04
C GLY A 117 0.30 15.75 8.17
N ASN A 118 1.36 16.47 7.81
CA ASN A 118 2.31 17.07 8.74
C ASN A 118 2.18 18.60 8.71
N GLN A 119 2.72 19.28 9.72
CA GLN A 119 2.90 20.73 9.68
C GLN A 119 3.80 21.16 8.51
N ALA A 120 3.78 22.45 8.18
CA ALA A 120 4.66 23.04 7.17
C ALA A 120 6.15 22.94 7.57
N VAL A 121 7.07 22.70 6.61
CA VAL A 121 8.49 22.40 6.91
C VAL A 121 9.52 23.23 6.14
N GLY A 122 10.68 23.40 6.76
CA GLY A 122 11.90 23.94 6.17
C GLY A 122 12.91 22.85 5.81
N TYR A 123 14.12 23.29 5.47
CA TYR A 123 15.25 22.41 5.15
C TYR A 123 15.52 21.37 6.25
N GLY A 124 15.80 20.13 5.85
CA GLY A 124 16.00 19.01 6.79
C GLY A 124 14.69 18.46 7.38
N GLY A 125 13.53 18.82 6.82
CA GLY A 125 12.22 18.41 7.33
C GLY A 125 11.84 19.04 8.68
N ALA A 126 12.59 20.04 9.16
CA ALA A 126 12.31 20.74 10.40
C ALA A 126 11.02 21.57 10.28
N ALA A 127 10.18 21.61 11.32
CA ALA A 127 8.96 22.42 11.31
C ALA A 127 9.28 23.92 11.08
N LEU A 128 8.47 24.59 10.25
CA LEU A 128 8.51 26.05 10.17
C LEU A 128 8.06 26.65 11.50
N LEU A 129 8.67 27.79 11.88
CA LEU A 129 8.33 28.48 13.13
C LEU A 129 6.90 29.03 13.06
N PRO A 130 6.08 28.95 14.13
CA PRO A 130 4.66 29.33 14.09
C PRO A 130 4.35 30.78 13.69
N ASN A 131 5.36 31.67 13.68
CA ASN A 131 5.27 33.07 13.29
C ASN A 131 5.81 33.36 11.86
N VAL A 132 6.24 32.33 11.12
CA VAL A 132 6.70 32.45 9.73
C VAL A 132 5.57 32.00 8.80
N SER A 133 5.19 32.84 7.82
CA SER A 133 4.21 32.41 6.80
C SER A 133 4.78 31.24 5.99
N PRO A 134 3.97 30.24 5.63
CA PRO A 134 4.27 29.29 4.56
C PRO A 134 4.89 29.94 3.32
N ASP A 135 4.42 31.13 2.92
CA ASP A 135 4.91 31.87 1.75
C ASP A 135 6.39 32.33 1.86
N ALA A 136 6.94 32.34 3.08
CA ALA A 136 8.35 32.63 3.37
C ALA A 136 9.16 31.35 3.67
N GLY A 137 8.53 30.18 3.68
CA GLY A 137 9.19 28.88 3.80
C GLY A 137 9.87 28.45 2.50
N PRO A 138 10.91 27.60 2.55
CA PRO A 138 11.71 27.24 1.37
C PRO A 138 10.98 26.34 0.36
N TYR A 139 9.89 25.68 0.78
CA TYR A 139 9.08 24.80 -0.07
C TYR A 139 7.68 25.37 -0.35
N THR A 140 7.31 26.43 0.36
CA THR A 140 6.00 27.08 0.26
C THR A 140 4.82 26.12 0.49
N ASP A 141 5.02 25.16 1.38
CA ASP A 141 4.04 24.16 1.81
C ASP A 141 3.23 24.68 3.01
N TYR A 142 1.93 24.39 3.02
CA TYR A 142 1.02 24.76 4.10
C TYR A 142 0.79 23.59 5.06
N ASP A 143 0.32 23.88 6.28
CA ASP A 143 0.00 22.86 7.28
C ASP A 143 -1.03 21.85 6.74
N GLY A 144 -0.62 20.58 6.67
CA GLY A 144 -1.44 19.47 6.20
C GLY A 144 -2.15 18.70 7.30
N THR A 145 -1.82 18.91 8.59
CA THR A 145 -2.33 18.11 9.71
C THR A 145 -3.86 18.06 9.79
N ARG A 146 -4.55 19.10 9.31
CA ARG A 146 -6.02 19.20 9.29
C ARG A 146 -6.64 19.21 7.89
N ALA A 147 -5.84 19.13 6.83
CA ALA A 147 -6.30 19.22 5.46
C ALA A 147 -7.13 17.98 5.05
N ILE A 148 -8.15 18.18 4.22
CA ILE A 148 -8.82 17.10 3.47
C ILE A 148 -8.71 17.46 1.99
N ARG A 149 -7.86 16.72 1.27
CA ARG A 149 -7.56 16.93 -0.15
C ARG A 149 -8.45 16.03 -0.98
N LEU A 150 -9.11 16.57 -1.99
CA LEU A 150 -10.00 15.81 -2.88
C LEU A 150 -9.45 15.75 -4.30
N LEU A 151 -9.56 14.59 -4.95
CA LEU A 151 -9.27 14.42 -6.37
C LEU A 151 -10.48 13.76 -7.03
N GLU A 152 -11.23 14.56 -7.79
CA GLU A 152 -12.49 14.15 -8.41
C GLU A 152 -12.27 13.20 -9.62
N PRO A 153 -13.20 12.28 -9.92
CA PRO A 153 -13.05 11.32 -11.03
C PRO A 153 -12.79 12.00 -12.38
N GLY A 154 -11.72 11.60 -13.06
CA GLY A 154 -11.30 12.19 -14.34
C GLY A 154 -10.58 13.54 -14.23
N SER A 155 -10.38 14.07 -13.01
CA SER A 155 -9.52 15.24 -12.77
C SER A 155 -8.04 14.83 -12.70
N LYS A 156 -7.14 15.74 -13.10
CA LYS A 156 -5.70 15.71 -12.74
C LYS A 156 -5.32 16.97 -11.95
N THR A 157 -6.24 17.44 -11.11
CA THR A 157 -6.09 18.62 -10.24
C THR A 157 -6.63 18.30 -8.85
N TRP A 158 -5.79 18.51 -7.83
CA TRP A 158 -6.18 18.38 -6.43
C TRP A 158 -6.96 19.60 -5.96
N ILE A 159 -8.08 19.37 -5.28
CA ILE A 159 -8.77 20.36 -4.45
C ILE A 159 -8.09 20.32 -3.08
N ASP A 160 -7.07 21.17 -2.91
CA ASP A 160 -6.26 21.30 -1.69
C ASP A 160 -6.17 22.78 -1.31
N SER A 161 -7.11 23.21 -0.47
CA SER A 161 -7.28 24.61 -0.03
C SER A 161 -6.74 24.80 1.38
N PRO A 162 -5.62 25.52 1.57
CA PRO A 162 -5.09 25.81 2.89
C PRO A 162 -5.99 26.83 3.62
N SER A 163 -6.21 26.59 4.91
CA SER A 163 -6.99 27.45 5.79
C SER A 163 -6.74 27.09 7.26
N THR A 164 -6.75 28.10 8.13
CA THR A 164 -6.70 27.92 9.58
C THR A 164 -8.10 27.73 10.20
N SER A 165 -9.16 28.05 9.47
CA SER A 165 -10.54 28.03 9.96
C SER A 165 -11.15 26.63 10.00
N THR A 166 -11.74 26.27 11.14
CA THR A 166 -12.57 25.07 11.32
C THR A 166 -13.90 25.10 10.57
N ALA A 167 -14.32 26.27 10.06
CA ALA A 167 -15.61 26.44 9.39
C ALA A 167 -15.59 26.11 7.88
N GLN A 168 -14.46 25.65 7.32
CA GLN A 168 -14.40 25.20 5.93
C GLN A 168 -14.84 23.74 5.78
N VAL A 169 -15.51 23.44 4.65
CA VAL A 169 -16.19 22.15 4.40
C VAL A 169 -15.23 20.95 4.34
N ASN A 170 -13.98 21.17 3.92
CA ASN A 170 -12.99 20.12 3.66
C ASN A 170 -11.83 20.15 4.67
N MET A 171 -12.14 20.09 5.97
CA MET A 171 -11.14 20.03 7.04
C MET A 171 -11.50 19.07 8.17
N LEU A 172 -10.47 18.48 8.78
CA LEU A 172 -10.56 17.73 10.02
C LEU A 172 -10.78 18.68 11.20
N GLN A 173 -11.52 18.22 12.21
CA GLN A 173 -11.79 18.93 13.45
C GLN A 173 -10.54 19.03 14.34
N SER A 174 -9.64 18.05 14.25
CA SER A 174 -8.34 18.06 14.93
C SER A 174 -7.19 17.62 14.01
N ALA A 175 -5.96 17.96 14.42
CA ALA A 175 -4.75 17.57 13.70
C ALA A 175 -4.52 16.04 13.73
N ARG A 176 -4.17 15.46 12.58
CA ARG A 176 -3.96 14.03 12.39
C ARG A 176 -2.74 13.73 11.51
N TRP A 177 -1.74 13.11 12.12
CA TRP A 177 -0.58 12.47 11.53
C TRP A 177 -0.69 10.97 11.80
N TYR A 178 -0.60 10.10 10.78
CA TYR A 178 -0.93 8.67 10.87
C TYR A 178 -2.33 8.29 11.42
N PRO A 179 -3.44 8.90 10.96
CA PRO A 179 -4.78 8.44 11.31
C PRO A 179 -5.15 7.11 10.63
N GLY A 180 -5.95 6.27 11.28
CA GLY A 180 -6.70 5.23 10.60
C GLY A 180 -7.78 5.83 9.69
N ILE A 181 -8.14 5.13 8.61
CA ILE A 181 -9.26 5.51 7.73
C ILE A 181 -10.05 4.27 7.33
N GLU A 182 -11.37 4.33 7.48
CA GLU A 182 -12.28 3.30 6.94
C GLU A 182 -13.41 3.96 6.14
N VAL A 183 -13.76 3.39 4.98
CA VAL A 183 -14.91 3.81 4.17
C VAL A 183 -16.15 3.05 4.67
N LEU A 184 -17.28 3.75 4.79
CA LEU A 184 -18.53 3.25 5.35
C LEU A 184 -19.55 2.86 4.27
N GLU A 185 -20.61 2.14 4.64
CA GLU A 185 -21.58 1.63 3.67
C GLU A 185 -22.39 2.72 2.95
N ASP A 186 -22.40 3.95 3.47
CA ASP A 186 -23.02 5.15 2.88
C ASP A 186 -22.05 5.97 2.01
N GLY A 187 -20.85 5.45 1.77
CA GLY A 187 -19.79 6.07 0.96
C GLY A 187 -19.00 7.18 1.65
N SER A 188 -19.30 7.53 2.90
CA SER A 188 -18.47 8.45 3.71
C SER A 188 -17.24 7.74 4.26
N VAL A 189 -16.28 8.50 4.83
CA VAL A 189 -15.15 7.96 5.57
C VAL A 189 -15.20 8.31 7.05
N LEU A 190 -14.55 7.47 7.85
CA LEU A 190 -14.28 7.65 9.27
C LEU A 190 -12.76 7.71 9.47
N PHE A 191 -12.28 8.80 10.09
CA PHE A 191 -10.89 8.97 10.50
C PHE A 191 -10.73 8.63 11.98
N ILE A 192 -9.66 7.89 12.32
CA ILE A 192 -9.46 7.29 13.65
C ILE A 192 -8.08 7.65 14.17
N GLY A 193 -8.05 8.48 15.20
CA GLY A 193 -6.87 8.81 15.98
C GLY A 193 -5.70 9.44 15.21
N GLY A 194 -4.48 9.03 15.56
CA GLY A 194 -3.21 9.53 15.05
C GLY A 194 -2.38 10.25 16.11
N ALA A 195 -1.33 10.95 15.69
CA ALA A 195 -0.65 12.00 16.45
C ALA A 195 -1.11 13.38 15.97
N VAL A 196 -0.76 14.42 16.74
CA VAL A 196 -0.98 15.84 16.38
C VAL A 196 0.16 16.40 15.51
N GLY A 197 1.32 15.73 15.49
CA GLY A 197 2.46 16.03 14.64
C GLY A 197 3.46 14.86 14.63
N GLY A 198 4.58 15.01 13.91
CA GLY A 198 5.54 13.92 13.68
C GLY A 198 6.27 13.40 14.93
N GLY A 199 6.43 12.08 15.01
CA GLY A 199 7.18 11.37 16.06
C GLY A 199 7.38 9.89 15.74
N TYR A 200 8.37 9.22 16.34
CA TYR A 200 8.59 7.78 16.12
C TYR A 200 7.48 6.91 16.73
N ILE A 201 7.04 7.22 17.95
CA ILE A 201 5.80 6.68 18.53
C ILE A 201 5.03 7.78 19.27
N ASN A 202 3.70 7.72 19.30
CA ASN A 202 2.87 8.74 19.93
C ASN A 202 2.70 8.49 21.44
N ARG A 203 3.83 8.52 22.16
CA ARG A 203 3.89 8.31 23.61
C ARG A 203 5.08 8.99 24.27
N ASN A 204 4.85 9.54 25.46
CA ASN A 204 5.86 10.01 26.39
C ASN A 204 6.20 8.95 27.45
N THR A 205 7.42 8.97 27.95
CA THR A 205 7.91 8.00 28.96
C THR A 205 8.32 8.77 30.23
N PRO A 206 7.67 8.53 31.39
CA PRO A 206 6.57 7.58 31.64
C PRO A 206 5.25 7.97 30.99
N ASN A 207 4.42 6.97 30.68
CA ASN A 207 3.11 7.14 30.04
C ASN A 207 2.04 7.55 31.06
N LEU A 208 1.97 8.84 31.38
CA LEU A 208 1.08 9.39 32.42
C LEU A 208 -0.30 9.84 31.91
N ASP A 209 -0.40 10.20 30.63
CA ASP A 209 -1.64 10.59 29.94
C ASP A 209 -1.79 9.70 28.70
N PRO A 210 -2.35 8.48 28.84
CA PRO A 210 -2.40 7.52 27.75
C PRO A 210 -3.15 8.01 26.50
N PHE A 211 -4.07 8.97 26.66
CA PHE A 211 -4.95 9.47 25.61
C PHE A 211 -4.31 10.57 24.77
N TYR A 212 -3.96 11.71 25.39
CA TYR A 212 -3.49 12.90 24.66
C TYR A 212 -1.97 13.08 24.72
N GLN A 213 -1.27 12.36 25.60
CA GLN A 213 0.18 12.48 25.80
C GLN A 213 0.64 13.93 26.07
N GLY A 214 -0.16 14.72 26.80
CA GLY A 214 0.05 16.15 27.00
C GLY A 214 -0.29 17.03 25.79
N GLY A 215 -0.83 16.45 24.72
CA GLY A 215 -1.25 17.14 23.49
C GLY A 215 -0.65 16.57 22.19
N GLY A 216 0.33 15.67 22.26
CA GLY A 216 0.97 15.07 21.08
C GLY A 216 0.20 13.93 20.42
N SER A 217 -0.78 13.33 21.11
CA SER A 217 -1.60 12.20 20.64
C SER A 217 -3.03 12.63 20.36
N ASN A 218 -3.64 12.10 19.30
CA ASN A 218 -5.04 12.28 18.99
C ASN A 218 -5.79 10.96 19.26
N PRO A 219 -6.59 10.86 20.35
CA PRO A 219 -7.38 9.67 20.66
C PRO A 219 -8.80 9.71 20.05
N THR A 220 -9.12 10.73 19.25
CA THR A 220 -10.48 10.97 18.75
C THR A 220 -10.75 10.34 17.39
N TYR A 221 -12.02 10.17 17.05
CA TYR A 221 -12.48 9.83 15.70
C TYR A 221 -13.50 10.85 15.18
N GLU A 222 -13.58 10.98 13.86
CA GLU A 222 -14.51 11.89 13.17
C GLU A 222 -14.85 11.41 11.75
N TYR A 223 -15.91 11.95 11.15
CA TYR A 223 -16.42 11.52 9.84
C TYR A 223 -16.22 12.61 8.77
N PHE A 224 -16.03 12.19 7.52
CA PHE A 224 -16.14 13.07 6.35
C PHE A 224 -17.06 12.50 5.27
N PRO A 225 -18.09 13.24 4.82
CA PRO A 225 -18.56 14.52 5.37
C PRO A 225 -19.00 14.42 6.84
N SER A 226 -18.97 15.54 7.56
CA SER A 226 -19.18 15.55 9.02
C SER A 226 -20.55 15.01 9.43
N LYS A 227 -20.55 14.19 10.48
CA LYS A 227 -21.74 13.64 11.15
C LYS A 227 -21.92 14.19 12.58
N GLY A 228 -21.22 15.28 12.90
CA GLY A 228 -21.17 15.90 14.23
C GLY A 228 -19.75 15.99 14.80
N ASN A 229 -19.66 16.31 16.09
CA ASN A 229 -18.39 16.53 16.77
C ASN A 229 -17.56 15.25 16.87
N GLN A 230 -16.24 15.40 16.78
CA GLN A 230 -15.28 14.34 17.07
C GLN A 230 -15.46 13.77 18.48
N THR A 231 -15.22 12.47 18.66
CA THR A 231 -15.41 11.76 19.94
C THR A 231 -14.19 10.91 20.28
N VAL A 232 -13.88 10.72 21.57
CA VAL A 232 -12.73 9.90 22.02
C VAL A 232 -13.04 8.41 21.85
N SER A 233 -12.13 7.63 21.26
CA SER A 233 -12.16 6.16 21.37
C SER A 233 -11.35 5.72 22.60
N GLN A 234 -11.90 4.77 23.36
CA GLN A 234 -11.25 4.20 24.53
C GLN A 234 -10.09 3.27 24.12
N PHE A 235 -10.23 2.57 23.00
CA PHE A 235 -9.22 1.68 22.41
C PHE A 235 -7.93 2.42 22.07
N MET A 236 -8.03 3.66 21.57
CA MET A 236 -6.84 4.49 21.30
C MET A 236 -6.07 4.77 22.60
N GLY A 237 -6.75 5.15 23.69
CA GLY A 237 -6.11 5.29 25.01
C GLY A 237 -5.55 3.96 25.54
N ASN A 238 -6.27 2.84 25.36
CA ASN A 238 -5.82 1.52 25.82
C ASN A 238 -4.64 0.95 25.01
N THR A 239 -4.41 1.41 23.77
CA THR A 239 -3.31 0.98 22.89
C THR A 239 -2.17 2.01 22.76
N SER A 240 -2.26 3.08 23.55
CA SER A 240 -1.33 4.21 23.70
C SER A 240 0.13 3.95 23.31
N GLY A 241 0.64 4.78 22.38
CA GLY A 241 2.00 4.72 21.84
C GLY A 241 2.19 3.79 20.65
N LEU A 242 1.39 2.73 20.49
CA LEU A 242 1.48 1.85 19.34
C LEU A 242 0.11 1.77 18.67
N ASN A 243 -0.46 2.91 18.31
CA ASN A 243 -1.82 3.02 17.78
C ASN A 243 -1.95 3.96 16.56
N MET A 244 -0.84 4.53 16.08
CA MET A 244 -0.78 5.22 14.79
C MET A 244 -0.93 4.21 13.65
N TYR A 245 -1.70 4.58 12.62
CA TYR A 245 -2.16 3.66 11.58
C TYR A 245 -2.77 2.35 12.15
N PRO A 246 -3.87 2.44 12.93
CA PRO A 246 -4.57 1.26 13.42
C PRO A 246 -5.16 0.47 12.24
N HIS A 247 -5.10 -0.85 12.29
CA HIS A 247 -5.60 -1.72 11.23
C HIS A 247 -7.13 -1.80 11.28
N THR A 248 -7.80 -1.08 10.38
CA THR A 248 -9.26 -1.04 10.28
C THR A 248 -9.79 -1.94 9.18
N TYR A 249 -10.94 -2.58 9.45
CA TYR A 249 -11.76 -3.25 8.46
C TYR A 249 -13.24 -3.10 8.84
N LEU A 250 -14.07 -2.53 7.97
CA LEU A 250 -15.52 -2.54 8.15
C LEU A 250 -16.06 -3.97 8.02
N MET A 251 -16.88 -4.38 9.00
CA MET A 251 -17.38 -5.74 9.15
C MET A 251 -18.88 -5.84 8.77
N PRO A 252 -19.39 -7.04 8.42
CA PRO A 252 -20.79 -7.28 8.06
C PRO A 252 -21.84 -6.67 9.02
N SER A 253 -21.60 -6.67 10.32
CA SER A 253 -22.48 -6.08 11.34
C SER A 253 -22.59 -4.55 11.26
N GLY A 254 -21.65 -3.88 10.59
CA GLY A 254 -21.46 -2.42 10.60
C GLY A 254 -20.50 -1.94 11.70
N LYS A 255 -19.99 -2.85 12.53
CA LYS A 255 -18.86 -2.56 13.42
C LYS A 255 -17.56 -2.57 12.61
N ILE A 256 -16.53 -1.94 13.16
CA ILE A 256 -15.18 -1.93 12.59
C ILE A 256 -14.31 -2.86 13.42
N PHE A 257 -13.69 -3.84 12.77
CA PHE A 257 -12.54 -4.53 13.35
C PHE A 257 -11.39 -3.53 13.42
N MET A 258 -10.77 -3.40 14.59
CA MET A 258 -9.61 -2.53 14.81
C MET A 258 -8.53 -3.29 15.58
N GLN A 259 -7.29 -3.22 15.10
CA GLN A 259 -6.12 -3.73 15.82
C GLN A 259 -5.01 -2.68 15.89
N ALA A 260 -4.48 -2.51 17.09
CA ALA A 260 -3.37 -1.62 17.44
C ALA A 260 -2.58 -2.23 18.61
N ASN A 261 -1.31 -1.86 18.72
CA ASN A 261 -0.37 -2.43 19.68
C ASN A 261 -0.33 -3.96 19.50
N PHE A 262 -0.64 -4.75 20.53
CA PHE A 262 -0.98 -6.18 20.41
C PHE A 262 -2.48 -6.48 20.62
N SER A 263 -3.34 -5.47 20.84
CA SER A 263 -4.74 -5.70 21.22
C SER A 263 -5.73 -5.47 20.07
N THR A 264 -6.93 -6.04 20.19
CA THR A 264 -7.89 -6.14 19.09
C THR A 264 -9.33 -5.92 19.58
N VAL A 265 -10.11 -5.10 18.88
CA VAL A 265 -11.54 -4.89 19.16
C VAL A 265 -12.41 -5.03 17.91
N LEU A 266 -13.68 -5.33 18.16
CA LEU A 266 -14.80 -5.12 17.24
C LEU A 266 -15.61 -3.93 17.78
N TRP A 267 -15.53 -2.79 17.10
CA TRP A 267 -15.98 -1.50 17.61
C TRP A 267 -17.22 -0.96 16.90
N ASP A 268 -18.21 -0.59 17.71
CA ASP A 268 -19.43 0.11 17.30
C ASP A 268 -19.16 1.61 17.22
N HIS A 269 -18.70 2.09 16.06
CA HIS A 269 -18.33 3.50 15.87
C HIS A 269 -19.51 4.49 15.99
N VAL A 270 -20.76 4.00 15.93
CA VAL A 270 -21.98 4.80 16.08
C VAL A 270 -22.32 5.02 17.55
N ASN A 271 -22.26 3.95 18.37
CA ASN A 271 -22.58 4.01 19.81
C ASN A 271 -21.32 4.13 20.70
N ASN A 272 -20.14 4.23 20.09
CA ASN A 272 -18.81 4.19 20.70
C ASN A 272 -18.60 3.01 21.68
N ASN A 273 -19.02 1.81 21.29
CA ASN A 273 -18.98 0.62 22.15
C ASN A 273 -17.97 -0.41 21.64
N GLU A 274 -16.98 -0.77 22.45
CA GLU A 274 -15.82 -1.58 22.07
C GLU A 274 -15.95 -3.01 22.63
N THR A 275 -16.01 -4.01 21.74
CA THR A 275 -16.04 -5.42 22.13
C THR A 275 -14.66 -6.05 21.90
N TYR A 276 -13.93 -6.33 22.98
CA TYR A 276 -12.58 -6.89 22.89
C TYR A 276 -12.59 -8.32 22.34
N LEU A 277 -11.62 -8.57 21.45
CA LEU A 277 -11.23 -9.88 20.94
C LEU A 277 -9.90 -10.28 21.62
N PRO A 278 -9.40 -11.52 21.45
CA PRO A 278 -8.12 -11.91 22.02
C PRO A 278 -6.96 -11.04 21.52
N ASP A 279 -5.96 -10.83 22.37
CA ASP A 279 -4.70 -10.20 21.98
C ASP A 279 -3.94 -11.04 20.94
N MET A 280 -3.11 -10.38 20.12
CA MET A 280 -2.21 -10.97 19.14
C MET A 280 -1.25 -11.97 19.80
N PRO A 281 -1.18 -13.24 19.32
CA PRO A 281 -0.26 -14.24 19.82
C PRO A 281 1.20 -13.76 19.85
N GLY A 282 1.92 -14.11 20.91
CA GLY A 282 3.31 -13.67 21.13
C GLY A 282 3.48 -12.15 21.36
N ARG A 283 2.40 -11.36 21.39
CA ARG A 283 2.42 -9.89 21.42
C ARG A 283 3.26 -9.26 20.29
N VAL A 284 3.21 -9.87 19.10
CA VAL A 284 3.81 -9.29 17.89
C VAL A 284 3.09 -7.99 17.54
N ILE A 285 3.77 -6.86 17.65
CA ILE A 285 3.22 -5.57 17.22
C ILE A 285 3.14 -5.59 15.70
N ARG A 286 1.95 -5.27 15.16
CA ARG A 286 1.71 -5.27 13.72
C ARG A 286 1.62 -3.86 13.12
N VAL A 287 1.05 -2.89 13.85
CA VAL A 287 0.91 -1.50 13.38
C VAL A 287 2.26 -0.78 13.26
N TYR A 288 2.26 0.45 12.73
CA TYR A 288 3.44 1.32 12.75
C TYR A 288 3.97 1.49 14.20
N PRO A 289 5.29 1.50 14.44
CA PRO A 289 6.39 1.37 13.46
C PRO A 289 6.80 -0.07 13.13
N ALA A 290 6.17 -1.10 13.72
CA ALA A 290 6.46 -2.49 13.41
C ALA A 290 6.06 -2.90 11.98
N SER A 291 4.94 -2.34 11.49
CA SER A 291 4.49 -2.38 10.08
C SER A 291 4.49 -3.78 9.45
N ALA A 292 3.65 -4.68 9.96
CA ALA A 292 3.36 -5.97 9.34
C ALA A 292 2.55 -5.82 8.05
N ALA A 293 2.63 -6.82 7.17
CA ALA A 293 1.71 -6.95 6.04
C ALA A 293 0.32 -7.37 6.55
N VAL A 294 -0.73 -6.60 6.21
CA VAL A 294 -2.11 -6.90 6.62
C VAL A 294 -3.08 -6.85 5.44
N ALA A 295 -3.99 -7.83 5.36
CA ALA A 295 -5.08 -7.87 4.37
C ALA A 295 -6.30 -8.64 4.91
N MET A 296 -7.50 -8.30 4.45
CA MET A 296 -8.65 -9.22 4.53
C MET A 296 -8.49 -10.31 3.45
N LEU A 297 -8.67 -11.58 3.79
CA LEU A 297 -8.60 -12.69 2.83
C LEU A 297 -9.67 -12.52 1.73
N PRO A 298 -9.39 -12.96 0.48
CA PRO A 298 -10.36 -12.88 -0.62
C PRO A 298 -11.75 -13.41 -0.27
N LEU A 299 -12.76 -12.59 -0.51
CA LEU A 299 -14.16 -12.93 -0.27
C LEU A 299 -14.70 -13.71 -1.47
N THR A 300 -15.23 -14.91 -1.26
CA THR A 300 -15.59 -15.85 -2.34
C THR A 300 -16.90 -16.59 -2.06
N PRO A 301 -17.59 -17.14 -3.08
CA PRO A 301 -18.73 -18.02 -2.85
C PRO A 301 -18.35 -19.23 -1.99
N GLN A 302 -17.12 -19.75 -2.12
CA GLN A 302 -16.64 -20.96 -1.44
C GLN A 302 -16.40 -20.74 0.07
N ASN A 303 -15.86 -19.59 0.48
CA ASN A 303 -15.79 -19.19 1.90
C ASN A 303 -17.02 -18.38 2.36
N LYS A 304 -18.12 -18.41 1.59
CA LYS A 304 -19.38 -17.67 1.84
C LYS A 304 -19.20 -16.16 2.02
N TYR A 305 -18.12 -15.57 1.53
CA TYR A 305 -17.74 -14.17 1.78
C TYR A 305 -17.49 -13.87 3.28
N THR A 306 -16.94 -14.83 4.02
CA THR A 306 -16.61 -14.66 5.45
C THR A 306 -15.35 -13.78 5.61
N PRO A 307 -15.37 -12.72 6.44
CA PRO A 307 -14.23 -11.84 6.64
C PRO A 307 -13.20 -12.43 7.62
N THR A 308 -12.08 -12.91 7.07
CA THR A 308 -10.88 -13.29 7.83
C THR A 308 -9.78 -12.27 7.58
N ILE A 309 -9.19 -11.68 8.62
CA ILE A 309 -8.10 -10.71 8.50
C ILE A 309 -6.78 -11.44 8.79
N LEU A 310 -5.80 -11.30 7.88
CA LEU A 310 -4.48 -11.91 7.92
C LEU A 310 -3.41 -10.86 8.23
N PHE A 311 -2.48 -11.22 9.11
CA PHE A 311 -1.29 -10.44 9.49
C PHE A 311 -0.04 -11.28 9.24
N CYS A 312 1.01 -10.72 8.65
CA CYS A 312 2.30 -11.38 8.42
C CYS A 312 3.46 -10.42 8.73
N GLY A 313 4.41 -10.81 9.58
CA GLY A 313 5.54 -9.96 9.96
C GLY A 313 5.22 -8.98 11.10
N GLY A 314 5.92 -7.84 11.16
CA GLY A 314 5.93 -6.96 12.34
C GLY A 314 7.01 -7.38 13.35
N SER A 315 7.01 -6.83 14.56
CA SER A 315 8.17 -6.93 15.49
C SER A 315 7.76 -7.11 16.96
N VAL A 316 8.66 -7.70 17.75
CA VAL A 316 8.53 -7.83 19.22
C VAL A 316 9.72 -7.12 19.87
N MET A 317 9.47 -6.09 20.66
CA MET A 317 10.48 -5.36 21.43
C MET A 317 9.95 -5.04 22.84
N SER A 318 10.85 -4.76 23.79
CA SER A 318 10.47 -4.34 25.13
C SER A 318 9.88 -2.92 25.13
N ASP A 319 9.06 -2.62 26.14
CA ASP A 319 8.35 -1.34 26.23
C ASP A 319 9.30 -0.12 26.25
N THR A 320 10.44 -0.26 26.92
CA THR A 320 11.54 0.72 26.93
C THR A 320 12.12 0.95 25.54
N LEU A 321 12.26 -0.11 24.73
CA LEU A 321 12.95 -0.07 23.45
C LEU A 321 12.07 0.50 22.32
N TRP A 322 10.75 0.40 22.42
CA TRP A 322 9.82 1.21 21.63
C TRP A 322 9.97 2.71 21.87
N GLY A 323 10.59 3.14 22.97
CA GLY A 323 11.01 4.53 23.17
C GLY A 323 9.86 5.50 23.37
N ASN A 324 9.90 6.62 22.63
CA ASN A 324 8.96 7.75 22.70
C ASN A 324 8.92 8.53 21.35
N TYR A 325 8.26 9.70 21.31
CA TYR A 325 8.21 10.59 20.14
C TYR A 325 9.59 10.85 19.48
N GLY A 326 10.66 10.96 20.26
CA GLY A 326 12.02 11.25 19.79
C GLY A 326 12.76 10.08 19.13
N GLY A 327 12.26 8.86 19.23
CA GLY A 327 12.90 7.67 18.63
C GLY A 327 12.82 6.41 19.50
N PRO A 328 13.41 5.30 19.02
CA PRO A 328 13.57 4.06 19.79
C PRO A 328 14.45 4.29 21.02
N GLY A 329 14.18 3.56 22.11
CA GLY A 329 14.89 3.70 23.39
C GLY A 329 16.30 3.07 23.44
N GLY A 330 16.87 2.74 22.29
CA GLY A 330 18.15 2.05 22.12
C GLY A 330 18.38 1.68 20.65
N ASP A 331 19.48 1.00 20.35
CA ASP A 331 19.74 0.45 19.01
C ASP A 331 18.76 -0.68 18.69
N ILE A 332 18.01 -0.51 17.60
CA ILE A 332 17.06 -1.49 17.06
C ILE A 332 17.47 -2.07 15.71
N LEU A 333 18.56 -1.59 15.11
CA LEU A 333 18.96 -1.93 13.73
C LEU A 333 19.35 -3.41 13.58
N GLY A 334 19.76 -4.06 14.67
CA GLY A 334 20.05 -5.50 14.72
C GLY A 334 18.85 -6.42 14.99
N ILE A 335 17.65 -5.89 15.25
CA ILE A 335 16.52 -6.68 15.77
C ILE A 335 15.72 -7.29 14.62
N THR A 336 15.78 -8.61 14.47
CA THR A 336 15.02 -9.37 13.48
C THR A 336 13.51 -9.26 13.72
N ALA A 337 12.78 -8.85 12.68
CA ALA A 337 11.33 -8.83 12.62
C ALA A 337 10.76 -10.26 12.64
N SER A 338 9.51 -10.39 13.07
CA SER A 338 8.80 -11.66 13.15
C SER A 338 8.63 -12.31 11.78
N THR A 339 8.66 -13.65 11.75
CA THR A 339 8.20 -14.46 10.62
C THR A 339 6.69 -14.72 10.67
N ASP A 340 6.04 -14.51 11.82
CA ASP A 340 4.71 -15.06 12.08
C ASP A 340 3.65 -14.53 11.12
N CYS A 341 2.93 -15.44 10.47
CA CYS A 341 1.63 -15.16 9.87
C CYS A 341 0.51 -15.71 10.78
N SER A 342 -0.45 -14.86 11.15
CA SER A 342 -1.63 -15.22 11.94
C SER A 342 -2.89 -14.56 11.38
N SER A 343 -4.03 -15.22 11.47
CA SER A 343 -5.34 -14.72 11.00
C SER A 343 -6.42 -14.75 12.09
N ILE A 344 -7.48 -13.96 11.92
CA ILE A 344 -8.65 -13.95 12.81
C ILE A 344 -9.94 -13.75 12.01
N THR A 345 -11.03 -14.41 12.44
CA THR A 345 -12.38 -14.30 11.85
C THR A 345 -13.36 -13.79 12.92
N PRO A 346 -13.61 -12.47 13.01
CA PRO A 346 -14.43 -11.86 14.06
C PRO A 346 -15.94 -12.06 13.91
N GLU A 347 -16.41 -12.18 12.67
CA GLU A 347 -17.85 -12.28 12.32
C GLU A 347 -18.06 -13.33 11.22
N ASP A 348 -19.29 -13.84 11.12
CA ASP A 348 -19.74 -14.57 9.93
C ASP A 348 -20.11 -13.62 8.77
N SER A 349 -20.46 -14.19 7.62
CA SER A 349 -20.90 -13.46 6.42
C SER A 349 -22.25 -12.72 6.56
N GLN A 350 -22.89 -12.76 7.74
CA GLN A 350 -24.19 -12.16 8.04
C GLN A 350 -24.08 -11.01 9.06
N GLY A 351 -22.97 -10.92 9.81
CA GLY A 351 -22.76 -9.95 10.88
C GLY A 351 -23.07 -10.48 12.27
N ASN A 352 -23.13 -11.80 12.45
CA ASN A 352 -23.14 -12.40 13.78
C ASN A 352 -21.69 -12.48 14.27
N GLN A 353 -21.43 -11.95 15.47
CA GLN A 353 -20.11 -12.03 16.09
C GLN A 353 -19.75 -13.48 16.41
N ASN A 354 -18.55 -13.89 16.00
CA ASN A 354 -17.95 -15.14 16.42
C ASN A 354 -17.46 -15.02 17.87
N THR A 355 -18.27 -15.46 18.83
CA THR A 355 -17.91 -15.45 20.26
C THR A 355 -16.77 -16.41 20.62
N ALA A 356 -16.42 -17.32 19.71
CA ALA A 356 -15.25 -18.19 19.78
C ALA A 356 -14.10 -17.72 18.87
N ALA A 357 -14.09 -16.45 18.45
CA ALA A 357 -12.98 -15.87 17.68
C ALA A 357 -11.67 -16.00 18.45
N GLN A 358 -10.65 -16.54 17.77
CA GLN A 358 -9.28 -16.69 18.25
C GLN A 358 -8.35 -16.39 17.07
N TYR A 359 -7.11 -15.99 17.37
CA TYR A 359 -6.07 -15.93 16.36
C TYR A 359 -5.61 -17.35 15.99
N VAL A 360 -5.62 -17.66 14.70
CA VAL A 360 -5.10 -18.89 14.11
C VAL A 360 -3.72 -18.56 13.56
N LYS A 361 -2.64 -19.18 14.09
CA LYS A 361 -1.35 -19.14 13.39
C LYS A 361 -1.53 -19.85 12.06
N GLU A 362 -1.17 -19.18 10.97
CA GLU A 362 -1.27 -19.69 9.60
C GLU A 362 0.00 -20.47 9.26
N GLU A 363 1.10 -19.74 9.06
CA GLU A 363 2.40 -20.21 8.58
C GLU A 363 3.50 -19.26 9.13
N ASP A 364 4.73 -19.44 8.66
CA ASP A 364 5.85 -18.51 8.88
C ASP A 364 6.41 -18.04 7.54
N LEU A 365 6.74 -16.75 7.45
CA LEU A 365 7.45 -16.14 6.32
C LEU A 365 8.83 -16.78 6.14
N PRO A 366 9.38 -16.84 4.90
CA PRO A 366 10.72 -17.38 4.64
C PRO A 366 11.87 -16.67 5.38
N GLN A 367 11.66 -15.42 5.79
CA GLN A 367 12.52 -14.62 6.67
C GLN A 367 11.64 -13.55 7.36
N GLY A 368 12.17 -12.89 8.39
CA GLY A 368 11.47 -11.80 9.08
C GLY A 368 11.07 -10.65 8.13
N ARG A 369 9.97 -9.94 8.41
CA ARG A 369 9.59 -8.76 7.61
C ARG A 369 8.89 -7.66 8.42
N THR A 370 9.54 -6.51 8.57
CA THR A 370 8.91 -5.20 8.83
C THR A 370 8.70 -4.47 7.50
N MET A 371 7.68 -3.61 7.43
CA MET A 371 7.24 -2.88 6.24
C MET A 371 6.90 -3.75 5.01
N GLY A 372 6.47 -4.99 5.24
CA GLY A 372 5.90 -5.83 4.18
C GLY A 372 4.48 -5.39 3.82
N GLN A 373 4.11 -5.42 2.55
CA GLN A 373 2.80 -4.98 2.07
C GLN A 373 2.10 -6.07 1.26
N PHE A 374 0.83 -6.36 1.58
CA PHE A 374 -0.02 -7.28 0.80
C PHE A 374 -0.67 -6.57 -0.39
N ILE A 375 -0.65 -7.22 -1.55
CA ILE A 375 -1.40 -6.84 -2.76
C ILE A 375 -2.22 -8.03 -3.24
N HIS A 376 -3.53 -7.86 -3.42
CA HIS A 376 -4.41 -8.87 -4.02
C HIS A 376 -4.12 -9.06 -5.51
N LEU A 377 -4.21 -10.31 -5.99
CA LEU A 377 -4.06 -10.65 -7.41
C LEU A 377 -5.36 -11.22 -8.00
N PRO A 378 -5.68 -10.99 -9.29
CA PRO A 378 -6.93 -11.43 -9.94
C PRO A 378 -7.16 -12.95 -10.05
N ASP A 379 -6.16 -13.77 -9.73
CA ASP A 379 -6.28 -15.23 -9.68
C ASP A 379 -6.70 -15.76 -8.31
N GLY A 380 -6.86 -14.88 -7.31
CA GLY A 380 -7.23 -15.21 -5.94
C GLY A 380 -6.04 -15.46 -5.00
N THR A 381 -4.81 -15.29 -5.48
CA THR A 381 -3.61 -15.23 -4.64
C THR A 381 -3.36 -13.79 -4.17
N MET A 382 -2.36 -13.61 -3.29
CA MET A 382 -1.87 -12.32 -2.85
C MET A 382 -0.34 -12.33 -2.90
N VAL A 383 0.32 -11.19 -3.11
CA VAL A 383 1.77 -11.05 -2.97
C VAL A 383 2.13 -10.18 -1.78
N ILE A 384 3.15 -10.58 -1.03
CA ILE A 384 3.86 -9.78 -0.03
C ILE A 384 5.15 -9.28 -0.69
N LEU A 385 5.35 -7.98 -0.65
CA LEU A 385 6.52 -7.28 -1.19
C LEU A 385 6.96 -6.17 -0.22
N ASN A 386 8.02 -5.44 -0.56
CA ASN A 386 8.65 -4.38 0.25
C ASN A 386 9.15 -4.86 1.63
N GLY A 387 9.89 -4.00 2.31
CA GLY A 387 10.28 -4.17 3.71
C GLY A 387 11.66 -4.76 3.95
N ALA A 388 11.97 -4.98 5.23
CA ALA A 388 13.28 -5.37 5.75
C ALA A 388 13.20 -6.50 6.78
N GLU A 389 14.29 -7.25 6.93
CA GLU A 389 14.37 -8.33 7.92
C GLU A 389 14.57 -7.79 9.34
N LYS A 390 15.19 -6.61 9.49
CA LYS A 390 15.55 -6.04 10.80
C LYS A 390 15.11 -4.59 10.98
N GLY A 391 14.89 -4.22 12.24
CA GLY A 391 14.49 -2.89 12.66
C GLY A 391 13.00 -2.62 12.49
N THR A 392 12.65 -1.38 12.15
CA THR A 392 11.27 -0.88 12.03
C THR A 392 11.11 0.14 10.91
N ALA A 393 9.86 0.52 10.62
CA ALA A 393 9.56 1.78 9.96
C ALA A 393 10.10 2.97 10.78
N GLY A 394 10.45 4.07 10.10
CA GLY A 394 10.99 5.29 10.74
C GLY A 394 12.40 5.69 10.28
N TYR A 395 12.83 6.86 10.76
CA TYR A 395 14.19 7.38 10.65
C TYR A 395 14.57 8.14 11.93
N THR A 396 15.85 8.31 12.23
CA THR A 396 16.37 9.13 13.34
C THR A 396 17.87 9.43 13.18
N ASN A 397 18.37 10.48 13.84
CA ASN A 397 19.80 10.84 13.86
C ASN A 397 20.52 10.25 15.09
N ALA A 398 20.11 9.04 15.51
CA ALA A 398 20.66 8.39 16.69
C ALA A 398 22.13 7.99 16.47
N THR A 399 22.89 7.84 17.56
CA THR A 399 24.31 7.51 17.50
C THR A 399 24.60 6.16 16.82
N TYR A 400 23.66 5.22 16.84
CA TYR A 400 23.76 3.94 16.15
C TYR A 400 23.51 4.01 14.63
N ASN A 401 22.94 5.11 14.11
CA ASN A 401 22.87 5.38 12.66
C ASN A 401 24.17 5.96 12.10
N SER A 402 25.19 6.22 12.93
CA SER A 402 26.48 6.76 12.50
C SER A 402 27.36 5.69 11.86
N ALA A 403 27.81 5.91 10.63
CA ALA A 403 28.77 5.06 9.93
C ALA A 403 30.02 5.85 9.52
N GLN A 404 31.17 5.17 9.43
CA GLN A 404 32.40 5.75 8.88
C GLN A 404 32.57 5.34 7.42
N TYR A 405 32.67 6.31 6.52
CA TYR A 405 32.92 6.09 5.10
C TYR A 405 34.00 7.04 4.58
N ASN A 406 35.05 6.50 3.96
CA ASN A 406 36.21 7.25 3.43
C ASN A 406 36.84 8.28 4.42
N GLY A 407 36.79 7.99 5.73
CA GLY A 407 37.32 8.87 6.78
C GLY A 407 36.37 10.00 7.21
N GLN A 408 35.11 9.98 6.75
CA GLN A 408 34.06 10.90 7.16
C GLN A 408 32.97 10.13 7.94
N ALA A 409 32.42 10.78 8.97
CA ALA A 409 31.18 10.32 9.59
C ALA A 409 29.99 10.66 8.69
N ILE A 410 29.12 9.68 8.45
CA ILE A 410 27.80 9.85 7.84
C ILE A 410 26.73 9.37 8.81
N ASN A 411 25.48 9.78 8.57
CA ASN A 411 24.30 9.32 9.30
C ASN A 411 23.39 8.58 8.32
N THR A 412 23.04 7.32 8.58
CA THR A 412 22.20 6.52 7.66
C THR A 412 20.72 6.81 7.77
N GLU A 413 20.28 7.45 8.86
CA GLU A 413 18.92 7.85 9.22
C GLU A 413 17.88 6.71 9.36
N GLY A 414 17.74 5.83 8.37
CA GLY A 414 16.70 4.80 8.35
C GLY A 414 16.78 3.79 9.52
N LEU A 415 15.63 3.44 10.09
CA LEU A 415 15.51 2.51 11.22
C LEU A 415 15.43 1.02 10.84
N ALA A 416 15.73 0.67 9.59
CA ALA A 416 15.64 -0.69 9.06
C ALA A 416 16.94 -1.16 8.40
N GLN A 417 17.20 -2.47 8.42
CA GLN A 417 18.40 -3.11 7.86
C GLN A 417 18.06 -4.46 7.21
N ASP A 418 18.92 -4.92 6.29
CA ASP A 418 18.75 -6.15 5.50
C ASP A 418 17.41 -6.20 4.72
N PRO A 419 17.30 -5.47 3.59
CA PRO A 419 16.07 -5.39 2.81
C PRO A 419 15.62 -6.74 2.23
N THR A 420 14.30 -6.98 2.20
CA THR A 420 13.69 -8.26 1.83
C THR A 420 13.30 -8.31 0.35
N TYR A 421 14.31 -8.20 -0.51
CA TYR A 421 14.19 -8.00 -1.96
C TYR A 421 13.34 -9.05 -2.72
N VAL A 422 13.19 -10.27 -2.20
CA VAL A 422 12.39 -11.34 -2.83
C VAL A 422 10.95 -11.29 -2.31
N PRO A 423 9.93 -11.27 -3.18
CA PRO A 423 8.53 -11.27 -2.78
C PRO A 423 8.07 -12.66 -2.33
N VAL A 424 6.93 -12.73 -1.64
CA VAL A 424 6.32 -13.99 -1.18
C VAL A 424 4.87 -14.04 -1.63
N LEU A 425 4.49 -15.05 -2.41
CA LEU A 425 3.11 -15.30 -2.80
C LEU A 425 2.39 -16.05 -1.67
N TYR A 426 1.15 -15.65 -1.37
CA TYR A 426 0.22 -16.35 -0.49
C TYR A 426 -0.98 -16.84 -1.30
N ASP A 427 -1.20 -18.15 -1.36
CA ASP A 427 -2.35 -18.78 -2.01
C ASP A 427 -3.33 -19.34 -0.95
N PRO A 428 -4.44 -18.64 -0.65
CA PRO A 428 -5.42 -19.09 0.35
C PRO A 428 -6.13 -20.40 -0.03
N SER A 429 -6.07 -20.82 -1.30
CA SER A 429 -6.66 -22.10 -1.74
C SER A 429 -5.82 -23.32 -1.36
N LYS A 430 -4.58 -23.13 -0.90
CA LYS A 430 -3.72 -24.21 -0.42
C LYS A 430 -4.10 -24.64 1.00
N PRO A 431 -3.86 -25.92 1.37
CA PRO A 431 -3.81 -26.32 2.77
C PRO A 431 -2.80 -25.47 3.54
N GLN A 432 -3.08 -25.27 4.82
CA GLN A 432 -2.14 -24.65 5.76
C GLN A 432 -0.81 -25.42 5.81
N GLY A 433 0.30 -24.69 6.00
CA GLY A 433 1.67 -25.18 5.86
C GLY A 433 2.18 -25.19 4.41
N LYS A 434 1.42 -24.62 3.45
CA LYS A 434 1.70 -24.63 1.99
C LYS A 434 1.14 -23.41 1.24
N ARG A 435 0.73 -22.35 1.94
CA ARG A 435 0.14 -21.13 1.36
C ARG A 435 1.21 -20.16 0.89
N LEU A 436 2.31 -20.04 1.62
CA LEU A 436 3.44 -19.16 1.30
C LEU A 436 4.44 -19.81 0.33
N SER A 437 4.95 -19.03 -0.62
CA SER A 437 6.07 -19.41 -1.50
C SER A 437 6.79 -18.19 -2.08
N ASN A 438 8.13 -18.21 -2.08
CA ASN A 438 8.98 -17.30 -2.84
C ASN A 438 9.72 -18.01 -4.01
N ALA A 439 9.37 -19.28 -4.28
CA ALA A 439 10.13 -20.14 -5.16
C ALA A 439 10.04 -19.70 -6.64
N GLY A 440 11.21 -19.38 -7.22
CA GLY A 440 11.33 -18.98 -8.63
C GLY A 440 11.11 -17.50 -8.90
N PHE A 441 10.96 -16.65 -7.89
CA PHE A 441 10.84 -15.20 -8.07
C PHE A 441 12.21 -14.51 -8.10
N GLY A 442 12.29 -13.43 -8.87
CA GLY A 442 13.43 -12.52 -8.87
C GLY A 442 13.41 -11.59 -7.66
N ALA A 443 14.60 -11.22 -7.19
CA ALA A 443 14.77 -10.09 -6.28
C ALA A 443 14.51 -8.77 -7.01
N SER A 444 13.96 -7.78 -6.32
CA SER A 444 14.09 -6.37 -6.73
C SER A 444 15.56 -5.96 -6.64
N THR A 445 15.94 -4.95 -7.44
CA THR A 445 17.28 -4.34 -7.37
C THR A 445 17.37 -3.15 -6.41
N ILE A 446 16.23 -2.75 -5.83
CA ILE A 446 16.06 -1.53 -5.02
C ILE A 446 15.61 -1.91 -3.61
N ALA A 447 16.18 -1.26 -2.60
CA ALA A 447 15.78 -1.43 -1.21
C ALA A 447 14.46 -0.68 -0.93
N ARG A 448 13.32 -1.36 -1.11
CA ARG A 448 11.97 -0.81 -0.88
C ARG A 448 11.65 -0.78 0.63
N LEU A 449 12.04 0.29 1.32
CA LEU A 449 11.98 0.42 2.79
C LEU A 449 10.89 1.39 3.27
N TYR A 450 11.17 2.24 4.25
CA TYR A 450 10.24 3.21 4.80
C TYR A 450 9.83 4.27 3.77
N HIS A 451 8.52 4.52 3.62
CA HIS A 451 7.94 5.27 2.49
C HIS A 451 8.01 4.55 1.13
N SER A 452 8.18 3.22 1.10
CA SER A 452 7.83 2.43 -0.10
C SER A 452 6.35 2.08 -0.13
N SER A 453 5.83 1.93 -1.35
CA SER A 453 4.42 1.75 -1.67
C SER A 453 4.24 0.85 -2.90
N ALA A 454 3.09 0.19 -3.02
CA ALA A 454 2.75 -0.67 -4.14
C ALA A 454 1.24 -0.76 -4.39
N VAL A 455 0.84 -0.99 -5.64
CA VAL A 455 -0.59 -1.05 -6.03
C VAL A 455 -0.81 -1.99 -7.21
N LEU A 456 -1.92 -2.74 -7.20
CA LEU A 456 -2.35 -3.58 -8.32
C LEU A 456 -2.73 -2.69 -9.52
N LEU A 457 -2.20 -3.01 -10.70
CA LEU A 457 -2.48 -2.29 -11.94
C LEU A 457 -3.56 -2.97 -12.81
N PRO A 458 -4.22 -2.23 -13.72
CA PRO A 458 -5.17 -2.77 -14.71
C PRO A 458 -4.57 -3.84 -15.64
N ASP A 459 -3.26 -3.83 -15.88
CA ASP A 459 -2.59 -4.90 -16.63
C ASP A 459 -2.36 -6.17 -15.79
N GLY A 460 -2.70 -6.18 -14.50
CA GLY A 460 -2.48 -7.31 -13.59
C GLY A 460 -1.03 -7.48 -13.15
N SER A 461 -0.14 -6.52 -13.45
CA SER A 461 1.14 -6.35 -12.74
C SER A 461 0.93 -5.55 -11.45
N VAL A 462 1.99 -5.43 -10.64
CA VAL A 462 1.98 -4.64 -9.41
C VAL A 462 3.03 -3.54 -9.54
N MET A 463 2.62 -2.28 -9.47
CA MET A 463 3.55 -1.14 -9.37
C MET A 463 4.21 -1.13 -7.99
N VAL A 464 5.49 -0.82 -7.92
CA VAL A 464 6.26 -0.66 -6.67
C VAL A 464 7.14 0.59 -6.76
N ALA A 465 7.07 1.47 -5.76
CA ALA A 465 7.76 2.76 -5.73
C ALA A 465 8.21 3.13 -4.29
N GLY A 466 8.97 4.22 -4.12
CA GLY A 466 9.66 4.56 -2.86
C GLY A 466 10.75 3.56 -2.49
N SER A 467 11.56 3.73 -1.46
CA SER A 467 11.43 4.51 -0.22
C SER A 467 12.11 5.88 -0.18
N ASN A 468 11.80 6.62 0.89
CA ASN A 468 12.57 7.76 1.39
C ASN A 468 12.83 7.62 2.90
N PRO A 469 13.86 6.87 3.33
CA PRO A 469 14.11 6.58 4.74
C PRO A 469 14.85 7.72 5.48
N HIS A 470 14.60 8.98 5.11
CA HIS A 470 15.35 10.17 5.55
C HIS A 470 14.48 11.32 6.04
N GLN A 471 15.08 12.28 6.74
CA GLN A 471 14.45 13.55 7.12
C GLN A 471 14.13 14.44 5.91
N ASP A 472 15.00 14.47 4.90
CA ASP A 472 14.92 15.24 3.65
C ASP A 472 15.68 14.47 2.54
N VAL A 473 15.57 14.91 1.29
CA VAL A 473 16.03 14.18 0.09
C VAL A 473 17.52 13.83 0.13
N THR A 474 17.82 12.53 0.12
CA THR A 474 19.20 12.02 0.16
C THR A 474 19.43 10.98 -0.95
N LEU A 475 20.17 11.38 -2.00
CA LEU A 475 20.31 10.60 -3.26
C LEU A 475 21.70 9.97 -3.48
N ASN A 476 22.65 10.18 -2.58
CA ASN A 476 24.07 9.85 -2.80
C ASN A 476 24.71 9.10 -1.61
N MET A 477 23.94 8.24 -0.93
CA MET A 477 24.47 7.45 0.18
C MET A 477 25.41 6.35 -0.30
N PRO A 478 26.50 6.08 0.45
CA PRO A 478 27.50 5.10 0.05
C PRO A 478 27.07 3.67 0.34
N THR A 479 27.28 2.79 -0.64
CA THR A 479 27.07 1.34 -0.50
C THR A 479 28.14 0.68 0.36
N GLY A 480 27.76 -0.33 1.14
CA GLY A 480 28.70 -1.19 1.88
C GLY A 480 29.14 -0.66 3.24
N THR A 481 28.41 0.30 3.82
CA THR A 481 28.59 0.74 5.20
C THR A 481 27.92 -0.20 6.20
N THR A 482 28.34 -0.09 7.47
CA THR A 482 27.64 -0.66 8.62
C THR A 482 27.38 0.48 9.62
N PRO A 483 26.11 0.79 9.97
CA PRO A 483 24.88 0.29 9.35
C PRO A 483 24.80 0.56 7.84
N GLN A 484 23.98 -0.21 7.15
CA GLN A 484 23.67 -0.06 5.73
C GLN A 484 22.99 1.30 5.51
N ALA A 485 23.50 2.05 4.55
CA ALA A 485 22.91 3.29 4.06
C ALA A 485 22.07 3.02 2.80
N PHE A 486 20.99 3.78 2.64
CA PHE A 486 20.05 3.70 1.52
C PHE A 486 19.80 5.10 0.96
N ASN A 487 19.13 5.21 -0.18
CA ASN A 487 18.75 6.49 -0.78
C ASN A 487 17.22 6.71 -0.70
N THR A 488 16.81 7.97 -0.77
CA THR A 488 15.56 8.38 -1.41
C THR A 488 15.54 7.88 -2.86
N THR A 489 14.51 7.18 -3.30
CA THR A 489 14.43 6.62 -4.68
C THR A 489 13.18 7.09 -5.41
N TYR A 490 13.38 7.50 -6.66
CA TYR A 490 12.33 7.94 -7.58
C TYR A 490 12.05 6.88 -8.68
N GLU A 491 12.67 5.70 -8.57
CA GLU A 491 12.56 4.63 -9.56
C GLU A 491 11.32 3.77 -9.31
N ILE A 492 10.46 3.65 -10.32
CA ILE A 492 9.26 2.81 -10.28
C ILE A 492 9.55 1.46 -10.93
N GLU A 493 9.33 0.39 -10.18
CA GLU A 493 9.31 -0.97 -10.71
C GLU A 493 7.88 -1.43 -11.02
N LYS A 494 7.74 -2.35 -11.97
CA LYS A 494 6.63 -3.30 -12.01
C LYS A 494 7.13 -4.67 -11.56
N TRP A 495 6.45 -5.30 -10.61
CA TRP A 495 6.55 -6.74 -10.38
C TRP A 495 5.52 -7.47 -11.25
N TYR A 496 5.96 -8.55 -11.89
CA TYR A 496 5.13 -9.33 -12.80
C TYR A 496 4.76 -10.68 -12.18
N PRO A 497 3.48 -10.93 -11.86
CA PRO A 497 3.05 -12.17 -11.21
C PRO A 497 3.24 -13.45 -12.07
N PRO A 498 3.08 -14.66 -11.49
CA PRO A 498 3.38 -15.93 -12.17
C PRO A 498 2.59 -16.19 -13.46
N TYR A 499 1.43 -15.54 -13.64
CA TYR A 499 0.62 -15.62 -14.85
C TYR A 499 1.08 -14.71 -15.99
N TRP A 500 2.13 -13.90 -15.80
CA TRP A 500 2.63 -12.97 -16.82
C TRP A 500 3.23 -13.70 -18.04
N GLY A 501 3.31 -12.98 -19.16
CA GLY A 501 3.78 -13.53 -20.45
C GLY A 501 2.83 -14.51 -21.14
N GLN A 502 1.79 -15.00 -20.46
CA GLN A 502 0.74 -15.81 -21.06
C GLN A 502 -0.19 -14.96 -21.95
N PRO A 503 -0.80 -15.54 -23.00
CA PRO A 503 -1.90 -14.89 -23.71
C PRO A 503 -3.06 -14.60 -22.73
N LYS A 504 -3.55 -13.36 -22.70
CA LYS A 504 -4.69 -12.96 -21.86
C LYS A 504 -6.04 -13.27 -22.52
N PRO A 505 -7.09 -13.61 -21.76
CA PRO A 505 -8.46 -13.61 -22.27
C PRO A 505 -8.91 -12.19 -22.60
N SER A 506 -9.74 -12.06 -23.65
CA SER A 506 -10.37 -10.81 -24.07
C SER A 506 -11.90 -10.91 -23.92
N PRO A 507 -12.43 -10.84 -22.68
CA PRO A 507 -13.86 -11.01 -22.41
C PRO A 507 -14.72 -9.91 -23.04
N GLN A 508 -15.82 -10.30 -23.70
CA GLN A 508 -16.87 -9.37 -24.11
C GLN A 508 -17.96 -9.28 -23.02
N GLY A 509 -18.62 -8.13 -22.91
CA GLY A 509 -19.74 -7.95 -21.95
C GLY A 509 -19.33 -7.54 -20.52
N MET A 510 -18.07 -7.21 -20.27
CA MET A 510 -17.65 -6.71 -18.94
C MET A 510 -18.47 -5.46 -18.55
N PRO A 511 -19.12 -5.43 -17.36
CA PRO A 511 -20.00 -4.34 -16.94
C PRO A 511 -19.24 -3.03 -16.70
N THR A 512 -19.97 -1.93 -16.50
CA THR A 512 -19.41 -0.65 -15.99
C THR A 512 -19.76 -0.41 -14.51
N SER A 513 -20.71 -1.18 -13.97
CA SER A 513 -21.11 -1.14 -12.57
C SER A 513 -21.68 -2.49 -12.12
N ILE A 514 -21.47 -2.88 -10.87
CA ILE A 514 -22.04 -4.11 -10.28
C ILE A 514 -22.75 -3.75 -8.97
N GLN A 515 -24.03 -4.12 -8.89
CA GLN A 515 -24.91 -3.81 -7.74
C GLN A 515 -24.88 -4.93 -6.69
N TYR A 516 -25.48 -4.67 -5.52
CA TYR A 516 -25.85 -5.70 -4.55
C TYR A 516 -27.23 -6.26 -4.94
N GLY A 517 -27.26 -7.50 -5.43
CA GLY A 517 -28.44 -8.09 -6.06
C GLY A 517 -28.71 -7.59 -7.48
N GLY A 518 -29.88 -7.96 -8.00
CA GLY A 518 -30.27 -7.75 -9.39
C GLY A 518 -30.20 -9.03 -10.24
N SER A 519 -30.47 -8.89 -11.53
CA SER A 519 -30.35 -9.96 -12.52
C SER A 519 -28.87 -10.28 -12.82
N PRO A 520 -28.55 -11.53 -13.19
CA PRO A 520 -27.23 -11.89 -13.67
C PRO A 520 -26.92 -11.25 -15.03
N PHE A 521 -25.64 -11.12 -15.35
CA PHE A 521 -25.16 -10.57 -16.61
C PHE A 521 -24.29 -11.58 -17.37
N ASN A 522 -24.27 -11.45 -18.70
CA ASN A 522 -23.52 -12.38 -19.56
C ASN A 522 -22.16 -11.81 -19.93
N ILE A 523 -21.12 -12.65 -19.81
CA ILE A 523 -19.78 -12.41 -20.37
C ILE A 523 -19.45 -13.53 -21.35
N THR A 524 -18.84 -13.20 -22.48
CA THR A 524 -18.37 -14.20 -23.45
C THR A 524 -16.85 -14.16 -23.57
N VAL A 525 -16.21 -15.33 -23.63
CA VAL A 525 -14.78 -15.49 -23.94
C VAL A 525 -14.64 -16.30 -25.24
N ASP A 526 -13.86 -15.78 -26.17
CA ASP A 526 -13.76 -16.28 -27.54
C ASP A 526 -13.18 -17.70 -27.67
N GLY A 527 -13.69 -18.45 -28.65
CA GLY A 527 -13.32 -19.85 -28.89
C GLY A 527 -11.86 -20.07 -29.28
N SER A 528 -11.19 -19.07 -29.89
CA SER A 528 -9.75 -19.14 -30.18
C SER A 528 -8.89 -19.04 -28.91
N PHE A 529 -9.39 -18.38 -27.86
CA PHE A 529 -8.73 -18.35 -26.56
C PHE A 529 -9.01 -19.62 -25.76
N MET A 530 -10.25 -20.11 -25.77
CA MET A 530 -10.67 -21.28 -25.00
C MET A 530 -10.13 -22.59 -25.61
N GLY A 531 -10.36 -22.81 -26.91
CA GLY A 531 -9.79 -23.91 -27.68
C GLY A 531 -10.24 -25.31 -27.22
N SER A 532 -9.40 -26.32 -27.46
CA SER A 532 -9.70 -27.72 -27.15
C SER A 532 -10.02 -28.02 -25.68
N SER A 533 -9.62 -27.14 -24.77
CA SER A 533 -9.80 -27.27 -23.31
C SER A 533 -10.91 -26.38 -22.76
N ALA A 534 -11.87 -25.96 -23.60
CA ALA A 534 -12.90 -24.98 -23.22
C ALA A 534 -13.71 -25.39 -21.99
N ASN A 535 -14.12 -26.66 -21.85
CA ASN A 535 -14.81 -27.17 -20.66
C ASN A 535 -13.97 -26.94 -19.39
N ALA A 536 -12.71 -27.36 -19.41
CA ALA A 536 -11.81 -27.27 -18.26
C ALA A 536 -11.50 -25.80 -17.91
N LYS A 537 -11.30 -24.93 -18.91
CA LYS A 537 -11.11 -23.49 -18.71
C LYS A 537 -12.36 -22.81 -18.15
N ALA A 538 -13.55 -23.15 -18.66
CA ALA A 538 -14.81 -22.62 -18.17
C ALA A 538 -15.02 -22.92 -16.68
N ALA A 539 -14.79 -24.18 -16.28
CA ALA A 539 -14.83 -24.61 -14.88
C ALA A 539 -13.71 -24.03 -13.99
N ASN A 540 -12.67 -23.44 -14.57
CA ASN A 540 -11.53 -22.83 -13.87
C ASN A 540 -11.47 -21.31 -14.14
N THR A 541 -12.62 -20.66 -14.30
CA THR A 541 -12.71 -19.20 -14.44
C THR A 541 -13.00 -18.55 -13.09
N LYS A 542 -12.59 -17.29 -12.94
CA LYS A 542 -12.90 -16.41 -11.80
C LYS A 542 -13.30 -15.03 -12.31
N PHE A 543 -14.34 -14.46 -11.71
CA PHE A 543 -14.78 -13.08 -11.93
C PHE A 543 -14.45 -12.28 -10.67
N ALA A 544 -13.39 -11.48 -10.74
CA ALA A 544 -12.85 -10.76 -9.58
C ALA A 544 -13.24 -9.28 -9.64
N ILE A 545 -13.69 -8.73 -8.52
CA ILE A 545 -13.72 -7.29 -8.25
C ILE A 545 -12.63 -7.03 -7.21
N ILE A 546 -11.62 -6.22 -7.56
CA ILE A 546 -10.53 -5.86 -6.65
C ILE A 546 -10.43 -4.34 -6.56
N ARG A 547 -10.60 -3.81 -5.35
CA ARG A 547 -10.24 -2.43 -5.02
C ARG A 547 -8.77 -2.42 -4.60
N PRO A 548 -7.85 -1.75 -5.33
CA PRO A 548 -6.42 -1.81 -5.00
C PRO A 548 -6.07 -1.20 -3.63
N GLY A 549 -6.77 -0.12 -3.25
CA GLY A 549 -6.56 0.61 -2.00
C GLY A 549 -5.73 1.89 -2.16
N PHE A 550 -5.57 2.62 -1.05
CA PHE A 550 -4.57 3.69 -0.90
C PHE A 550 -3.31 3.10 -0.28
N SER A 551 -2.22 3.07 -1.04
CA SER A 551 -0.95 2.51 -0.57
C SER A 551 -0.13 3.58 0.13
N THR A 552 0.24 3.33 1.38
CA THR A 552 1.26 4.11 2.10
C THR A 552 1.80 3.33 3.30
N HIS A 553 3.07 3.53 3.66
CA HIS A 553 3.71 2.99 4.87
C HIS A 553 3.42 1.50 5.16
N ALA A 554 3.48 0.67 4.11
CA ALA A 554 3.15 -0.76 4.09
C ALA A 554 1.67 -1.16 4.28
N MET A 555 0.75 -0.21 4.48
CA MET A 555 -0.69 -0.43 4.41
C MET A 555 -1.21 -0.35 2.97
N ASN A 556 -2.39 -0.92 2.71
CA ASN A 556 -3.21 -0.58 1.55
C ASN A 556 -4.66 -0.34 1.99
N MET A 557 -4.97 0.90 2.38
CA MET A 557 -6.22 1.28 3.06
C MET A 557 -7.41 1.09 2.11
N GLY A 558 -8.50 0.49 2.60
CA GLY A 558 -9.67 0.16 1.78
C GLY A 558 -9.46 -0.93 0.72
N GLN A 559 -8.29 -1.58 0.65
CA GLN A 559 -8.08 -2.72 -0.25
C GLN A 559 -9.06 -3.87 0.08
N ARG A 560 -9.67 -4.44 -0.96
CA ARG A 560 -10.58 -5.59 -0.88
C ARG A 560 -10.55 -6.39 -2.18
N ALA A 561 -10.67 -7.71 -2.11
CA ALA A 561 -10.93 -8.58 -3.26
C ALA A 561 -12.16 -9.45 -3.01
N VAL A 562 -13.12 -9.43 -3.95
CA VAL A 562 -14.33 -10.25 -3.93
C VAL A 562 -14.53 -10.97 -5.27
N TYR A 563 -15.02 -12.20 -5.22
CA TYR A 563 -15.19 -13.08 -6.36
C TYR A 563 -16.67 -13.42 -6.56
N LEU A 564 -17.17 -13.36 -7.80
CA LEU A 564 -18.58 -13.60 -8.12
C LEU A 564 -18.86 -15.07 -8.46
N ASP A 565 -20.07 -15.50 -8.15
CA ASP A 565 -20.61 -16.81 -8.52
C ASP A 565 -21.12 -16.82 -9.98
N TYR A 566 -20.95 -17.93 -10.68
CA TYR A 566 -21.26 -18.03 -12.10
C TYR A 566 -21.60 -19.45 -12.57
N THR A 567 -22.31 -19.51 -13.69
CA THR A 567 -22.45 -20.72 -14.52
C THR A 567 -22.01 -20.42 -15.95
N TYR A 568 -21.93 -21.43 -16.81
CA TYR A 568 -21.42 -21.29 -18.17
C TYR A 568 -22.07 -22.25 -19.16
N THR A 569 -22.04 -21.86 -20.44
CA THR A 569 -22.31 -22.72 -21.59
C THR A 569 -21.08 -22.69 -22.50
N VAL A 570 -20.54 -23.87 -22.80
CA VAL A 570 -19.49 -24.06 -23.81
C VAL A 570 -20.16 -24.26 -25.17
N ASN A 571 -19.98 -23.28 -26.04
CA ASN A 571 -20.62 -23.22 -27.35
C ASN A 571 -19.96 -24.16 -28.37
N ASP A 572 -20.62 -24.30 -29.51
CA ASP A 572 -20.28 -25.27 -30.56
C ASP A 572 -19.02 -24.91 -31.39
N ASP A 573 -18.47 -23.71 -31.14
CA ASP A 573 -17.25 -23.11 -31.70
C ASP A 573 -16.11 -22.97 -30.66
N ALA A 574 -16.26 -23.59 -29.48
CA ALA A 574 -15.42 -23.48 -28.29
C ALA A 574 -15.50 -22.14 -27.52
N SER A 575 -16.25 -21.14 -27.98
CA SER A 575 -16.50 -19.95 -27.16
C SER A 575 -17.28 -20.31 -25.90
N VAL A 576 -17.14 -19.52 -24.84
CA VAL A 576 -17.84 -19.79 -23.59
C VAL A 576 -18.60 -18.55 -23.15
N THR A 577 -19.92 -18.71 -23.02
CA THR A 577 -20.81 -17.69 -22.47
C THR A 577 -21.07 -18.02 -21.01
N TYR A 578 -20.62 -17.14 -20.13
CA TYR A 578 -20.81 -17.20 -18.68
C TYR A 578 -22.02 -16.36 -18.31
N MET A 579 -22.85 -16.86 -17.39
CA MET A 579 -23.89 -16.09 -16.73
C MET A 579 -23.47 -15.88 -15.28
N VAL A 580 -23.15 -14.63 -14.94
CA VAL A 580 -22.48 -14.22 -13.68
C VAL A 580 -23.48 -13.49 -12.79
N ASN A 581 -23.59 -13.90 -11.53
CA ASN A 581 -24.44 -13.20 -10.56
C ASN A 581 -23.75 -11.90 -10.08
N PRO A 582 -24.49 -10.81 -9.83
CA PRO A 582 -23.97 -9.63 -9.12
C PRO A 582 -23.65 -9.97 -7.64
N LEU A 583 -23.18 -8.97 -6.88
CA LEU A 583 -22.82 -9.20 -5.46
C LEU A 583 -24.04 -9.65 -4.64
N PRO A 584 -23.83 -10.47 -3.57
CA PRO A 584 -24.91 -10.85 -2.67
C PRO A 584 -25.76 -9.68 -2.17
N ASN A 585 -27.07 -9.86 -2.20
CA ASN A 585 -28.03 -8.82 -1.88
C ASN A 585 -28.27 -8.69 -0.37
N THR A 586 -27.27 -8.18 0.36
CA THR A 586 -27.33 -8.01 1.82
C THR A 586 -26.62 -6.73 2.27
N LYS A 587 -27.06 -6.16 3.41
CA LYS A 587 -26.33 -5.06 4.07
C LYS A 587 -24.90 -5.48 4.47
N ALA A 588 -24.72 -6.75 4.86
CA ALA A 588 -23.42 -7.35 5.14
C ALA A 588 -22.44 -7.24 3.95
N MET A 589 -22.90 -7.55 2.73
CA MET A 589 -22.07 -7.44 1.52
C MET A 589 -21.75 -5.99 1.16
N ASN A 590 -22.73 -5.09 1.33
CA ASN A 590 -22.52 -3.65 1.17
C ASN A 590 -21.43 -3.10 2.12
N ARG A 591 -21.28 -3.67 3.31
CA ARG A 591 -20.23 -3.28 4.28
C ARG A 591 -18.88 -3.91 4.00
N LEU A 592 -18.84 -5.17 3.56
CA LEU A 592 -17.60 -5.85 3.19
C LEU A 592 -16.92 -5.24 1.96
N VAL A 593 -17.73 -4.89 0.96
CA VAL A 593 -17.29 -4.37 -0.34
C VAL A 593 -18.02 -3.07 -0.60
N VAL A 594 -17.62 -2.04 0.13
CA VAL A 594 -18.27 -0.73 0.14
C VAL A 594 -18.38 -0.09 -1.24
N PRO A 595 -19.39 0.76 -1.46
CA PRO A 595 -19.60 1.51 -2.69
C PRO A 595 -18.36 2.27 -3.18
N GLY A 596 -18.22 2.43 -4.49
CA GLY A 596 -17.10 3.15 -5.12
C GLY A 596 -16.32 2.32 -6.16
N PRO A 597 -15.24 2.86 -6.74
CA PRO A 597 -14.51 2.24 -7.84
C PRO A 597 -13.78 0.94 -7.45
N ALA A 598 -13.62 0.04 -8.40
CA ALA A 598 -12.79 -1.17 -8.32
C ALA A 598 -12.45 -1.72 -9.71
N LEU A 599 -11.38 -2.50 -9.84
CA LEU A 599 -11.04 -3.22 -11.07
C LEU A 599 -11.82 -4.53 -11.16
N PHE A 600 -12.47 -4.77 -12.31
CA PHE A 600 -13.11 -6.02 -12.68
C PHE A 600 -12.22 -6.84 -13.62
N PHE A 601 -11.90 -8.08 -13.24
CA PHE A 601 -11.08 -9.00 -14.04
C PHE A 601 -11.84 -10.29 -14.36
N VAL A 602 -11.58 -10.85 -15.55
CA VAL A 602 -11.97 -12.22 -15.91
C VAL A 602 -10.71 -13.06 -16.01
N THR A 603 -10.51 -13.93 -15.02
CA THR A 603 -9.31 -14.78 -14.91
C THR A 603 -9.64 -16.20 -15.33
N VAL A 604 -9.13 -16.64 -16.47
CA VAL A 604 -9.43 -17.95 -17.06
C VAL A 604 -8.23 -18.88 -16.88
N ALA A 605 -8.43 -20.00 -16.17
CA ALA A 605 -7.40 -20.98 -15.85
C ALA A 605 -6.12 -20.40 -15.20
N GLY A 606 -6.28 -19.29 -14.45
CA GLY A 606 -5.19 -18.58 -13.78
C GLY A 606 -4.58 -17.40 -14.55
N VAL A 607 -5.00 -17.14 -15.80
CA VAL A 607 -4.53 -15.97 -16.56
C VAL A 607 -5.60 -14.88 -16.61
N PRO A 608 -5.34 -13.66 -16.08
CA PRO A 608 -6.31 -12.57 -16.08
C PRO A 608 -6.40 -11.85 -17.42
N SER A 609 -7.58 -11.32 -17.72
CA SER A 609 -7.76 -10.23 -18.69
C SER A 609 -6.96 -8.99 -18.26
N ASN A 610 -6.98 -7.93 -19.08
CA ASN A 610 -6.83 -6.61 -18.49
C ASN A 610 -8.06 -6.34 -17.60
N GLY A 611 -7.85 -5.70 -16.46
CA GLY A 611 -8.89 -5.25 -15.56
C GLY A 611 -9.58 -4.02 -16.12
N LYS A 612 -10.90 -3.96 -15.94
CA LYS A 612 -11.74 -2.82 -16.33
C LYS A 612 -12.18 -2.06 -15.08
N MET A 613 -12.09 -0.73 -15.05
CA MET A 613 -12.60 0.03 -13.91
C MET A 613 -14.14 0.02 -13.92
N ILE A 614 -14.74 -0.32 -12.78
CA ILE A 614 -16.19 -0.38 -12.56
C ILE A 614 -16.58 0.32 -11.27
N MET A 615 -17.82 0.77 -11.18
CA MET A 615 -18.41 1.25 -9.92
C MET A 615 -19.15 0.13 -9.18
N VAL A 616 -18.78 -0.11 -7.93
CA VAL A 616 -19.46 -1.07 -7.04
C VAL A 616 -20.62 -0.37 -6.32
N GLY A 617 -21.75 -1.06 -6.20
CA GLY A 617 -22.91 -0.66 -5.39
C GLY A 617 -23.69 0.56 -5.89
N THR A 618 -23.31 1.11 -7.05
CA THR A 618 -23.71 2.45 -7.52
C THR A 618 -23.78 2.51 -9.04
N SER A 619 -24.24 3.63 -9.62
CA SER A 619 -24.23 3.80 -11.07
C SER A 619 -22.81 3.90 -11.64
N ALA A 620 -22.64 3.75 -12.95
CA ALA A 620 -21.34 4.00 -13.61
C ALA A 620 -20.84 5.47 -13.47
N THR A 621 -21.68 6.39 -12.99
CA THR A 621 -21.34 7.77 -12.60
C THR A 621 -21.32 7.98 -11.08
N GLY A 622 -21.16 6.89 -10.30
CA GLY A 622 -21.18 6.92 -8.83
C GLY A 622 -22.56 7.22 -8.24
N THR A 623 -22.57 7.88 -7.08
CA THR A 623 -23.78 8.33 -6.36
C THR A 623 -24.07 9.82 -6.51
N GLY A 624 -23.12 10.59 -7.05
CA GLY A 624 -23.11 12.04 -6.92
C GLY A 624 -22.80 12.45 -5.48
N ASN A 625 -23.83 12.54 -4.64
CA ASN A 625 -23.70 12.97 -3.25
C ASN A 625 -23.15 11.84 -2.35
N VAL A 626 -22.50 12.28 -1.26
CA VAL A 626 -22.00 11.47 -0.15
C VAL A 626 -22.32 12.25 1.15
N PRO A 627 -22.76 11.59 2.24
CA PRO A 627 -23.25 10.22 2.31
C PRO A 627 -24.54 10.02 1.48
N PHE A 628 -24.87 8.77 1.18
CA PHE A 628 -26.13 8.42 0.49
C PHE A 628 -26.79 7.19 1.13
N THR A 629 -28.07 6.93 0.81
CA THR A 629 -28.76 5.71 1.25
C THR A 629 -28.55 4.58 0.24
N PRO A 630 -27.89 3.47 0.58
CA PRO A 630 -27.59 2.41 -0.38
C PRO A 630 -28.83 1.61 -0.79
N THR A 631 -29.00 1.41 -2.10
CA THR A 631 -30.11 0.65 -2.66
C THR A 631 -29.72 -0.81 -2.89
N LEU A 632 -30.45 -1.72 -2.23
CA LEU A 632 -30.40 -3.15 -2.48
C LEU A 632 -31.31 -3.52 -3.67
N GLY A 633 -30.84 -4.40 -4.55
CA GLY A 633 -31.55 -4.83 -5.76
C GLY A 633 -32.59 -5.92 -5.53
N SER A 634 -32.90 -6.71 -6.56
CA SER A 634 -33.66 -7.97 -6.39
C SER A 634 -32.78 -9.06 -5.77
N ALA A 635 -33.38 -10.07 -5.14
CA ALA A 635 -32.62 -11.27 -4.73
C ALA A 635 -31.88 -11.89 -5.93
N LEU A 636 -30.72 -12.52 -5.67
CA LEU A 636 -29.98 -13.25 -6.70
C LEU A 636 -30.81 -14.41 -7.23
N VAL A 637 -30.71 -14.69 -8.53
CA VAL A 637 -31.36 -15.85 -9.14
C VAL A 637 -30.52 -17.10 -8.92
N SER A 638 -31.19 -18.26 -8.86
CA SER A 638 -30.50 -19.55 -8.96
C SER A 638 -29.93 -19.70 -10.37
N LEU A 639 -28.63 -20.01 -10.45
CA LEU A 639 -27.94 -20.22 -11.72
C LEU A 639 -28.25 -21.63 -12.25
N PRO A 640 -28.57 -21.80 -13.56
CA PRO A 640 -28.76 -23.12 -14.15
C PRO A 640 -27.45 -23.93 -14.16
N ALA A 641 -27.56 -25.25 -14.23
CA ALA A 641 -26.41 -26.14 -14.31
C ALA A 641 -25.54 -25.83 -15.55
N ALA A 642 -24.22 -25.89 -15.37
CA ALA A 642 -23.27 -25.54 -16.43
C ALA A 642 -23.27 -26.55 -17.58
N VAL A 643 -23.29 -26.05 -18.82
CA VAL A 643 -23.38 -26.84 -20.04
C VAL A 643 -21.99 -27.03 -20.65
N ASN A 644 -21.48 -28.26 -20.56
CA ASN A 644 -20.20 -28.67 -21.15
C ASN A 644 -20.37 -29.19 -22.57
N SER A 645 -19.39 -28.91 -23.45
CA SER A 645 -19.38 -29.41 -24.82
C SER A 645 -18.75 -30.81 -24.89
N THR A 646 -19.31 -31.70 -25.72
CA THR A 646 -18.70 -33.01 -26.01
C THR A 646 -17.44 -32.91 -26.87
N LYS A 647 -17.19 -31.76 -27.51
CA LYS A 647 -16.07 -31.52 -28.44
C LYS A 647 -14.79 -31.02 -27.77
N TYR A 648 -14.92 -30.27 -26.66
CA TYR A 648 -13.84 -29.44 -26.09
C TYR A 648 -13.44 -29.88 -24.68
N THR A 649 -13.11 -31.17 -24.58
CA THR A 649 -12.91 -31.94 -23.35
C THR A 649 -11.44 -32.06 -22.89
N ALA A 650 -10.49 -31.41 -23.57
CA ALA A 650 -9.07 -31.52 -23.19
C ALA A 650 -8.79 -30.89 -21.83
N THR A 651 -7.81 -31.42 -21.11
CA THR A 651 -7.35 -30.86 -19.83
C THR A 651 -6.65 -29.52 -20.03
N ILE A 652 -6.50 -28.74 -18.95
CA ILE A 652 -5.59 -27.59 -18.92
C ILE A 652 -4.17 -28.13 -18.72
N THR A 653 -3.31 -27.99 -19.73
CA THR A 653 -1.86 -28.16 -19.57
C THR A 653 -1.25 -26.86 -19.03
N ARG A 654 -0.86 -26.83 -17.76
CA ARG A 654 -0.07 -25.71 -17.21
C ARG A 654 1.39 -25.89 -17.62
N ALA A 655 2.11 -24.78 -17.82
CA ALA A 655 3.55 -24.80 -17.98
C ALA A 655 4.18 -25.23 -16.64
N GLY A 656 4.58 -26.50 -16.54
CA GLY A 656 5.10 -27.13 -15.31
C GLY A 656 4.59 -28.55 -15.07
N ASP A 657 3.37 -28.89 -15.51
CA ASP A 657 2.76 -30.22 -15.30
C ASP A 657 3.44 -31.36 -16.10
N SER A 658 4.40 -31.04 -16.98
CA SER A 658 5.07 -32.01 -17.84
C SER A 658 6.20 -32.76 -17.10
N SER A 659 5.82 -33.67 -16.19
CA SER A 659 6.70 -34.76 -15.72
C SER A 659 6.99 -35.81 -16.81
N SER A 660 6.35 -35.70 -17.98
CA SER A 660 6.77 -36.39 -19.19
C SER A 660 8.21 -36.01 -19.53
N SER A 661 9.13 -36.99 -19.47
CA SER A 661 10.54 -36.76 -19.77
C SER A 661 10.71 -36.09 -21.14
N PHE A 662 11.54 -35.04 -21.19
CA PHE A 662 11.93 -34.40 -22.44
C PHE A 662 12.89 -35.34 -23.20
N GLY A 663 12.31 -36.37 -23.82
CA GLY A 663 13.04 -37.50 -24.39
C GLY A 663 14.14 -37.02 -25.33
N LEU A 664 15.35 -37.56 -25.12
CA LEU A 664 16.60 -37.09 -25.73
C LEU A 664 16.49 -36.87 -27.25
N GLY A 665 15.72 -37.72 -27.96
CA GLY A 665 15.44 -37.60 -29.39
C GLY A 665 14.78 -36.28 -29.83
N LYS A 666 13.97 -35.61 -28.98
CA LYS A 666 13.42 -34.27 -29.29
C LYS A 666 14.50 -33.18 -29.17
N ILE A 667 15.36 -33.27 -28.16
CA ILE A 667 16.49 -32.35 -27.98
C ILE A 667 17.49 -32.51 -29.14
N ILE A 668 17.83 -33.75 -29.49
CA ILE A 668 18.64 -34.08 -30.67
C ILE A 668 17.97 -33.57 -31.96
N GLY A 669 16.66 -33.78 -32.13
CA GLY A 669 15.92 -33.30 -33.31
C GLY A 669 15.97 -31.78 -33.47
N ILE A 670 15.81 -31.02 -32.38
CA ILE A 670 15.93 -29.55 -32.39
C ILE A 670 17.38 -29.11 -32.64
N ALA A 671 18.36 -29.76 -32.02
CA ALA A 671 19.78 -29.46 -32.23
C ALA A 671 20.23 -29.75 -33.67
N VAL A 672 19.80 -30.87 -34.26
CA VAL A 672 20.09 -31.23 -35.65
C VAL A 672 19.38 -30.29 -36.63
N ALA A 673 18.13 -29.89 -36.35
CA ALA A 673 17.43 -28.88 -37.17
C ALA A 673 18.13 -27.51 -37.10
N GLY A 674 18.56 -27.07 -35.91
CA GLY A 674 19.33 -25.85 -35.72
C GLY A 674 20.68 -25.89 -36.44
N ALA A 675 21.42 -26.99 -36.32
CA ALA A 675 22.68 -27.21 -37.02
C ALA A 675 22.50 -27.23 -38.55
N ALA A 676 21.42 -27.83 -39.06
CA ALA A 676 21.10 -27.82 -40.49
C ALA A 676 20.77 -26.41 -41.00
N VAL A 677 20.02 -25.61 -40.24
CA VAL A 677 19.73 -24.20 -40.57
C VAL A 677 21.01 -23.36 -40.55
N LEU A 678 21.86 -23.51 -39.54
CA LEU A 678 23.17 -22.82 -39.47
C LEU A 678 24.10 -23.24 -40.61
N ALA A 679 24.12 -24.51 -40.99
CA ALA A 679 24.88 -25.00 -42.14
C ALA A 679 24.35 -24.40 -43.46
N LEU A 680 23.03 -24.32 -43.65
CA LEU A 680 22.43 -23.68 -44.82
C LEU A 680 22.74 -22.17 -44.90
N ILE A 681 22.73 -21.47 -43.77
CA ILE A 681 23.14 -20.07 -43.67
C ILE A 681 24.62 -19.91 -44.03
N ALA A 682 25.50 -20.76 -43.48
CA ALA A 682 26.93 -20.76 -43.79
C ALA A 682 27.21 -21.06 -45.28
N ILE A 683 26.49 -22.01 -45.88
CA ILE A 683 26.55 -22.31 -47.32
C ILE A 683 26.07 -21.09 -48.12
N GLY A 684 24.99 -20.43 -47.73
CA GLY A 684 24.51 -19.19 -48.35
C GLY A 684 25.55 -18.08 -48.33
N ILE A 685 26.20 -17.85 -47.18
CA ILE A 685 27.28 -16.86 -47.02
C ILE A 685 28.50 -17.23 -47.88
N CYS A 686 28.87 -18.52 -47.95
CA CYS A 686 29.97 -19.01 -48.79
C CYS A 686 29.68 -18.87 -50.30
N LEU A 687 28.44 -19.11 -50.74
CA LEU A 687 28.02 -18.90 -52.12
C LEU A 687 27.97 -17.42 -52.49
N TRP A 688 27.49 -16.56 -51.58
CA TRP A 688 27.52 -15.10 -51.74
C TRP A 688 28.96 -14.57 -51.84
N ARG A 689 29.86 -15.02 -50.94
CA ARG A 689 31.30 -14.70 -50.98
C ARG A 689 32.02 -15.26 -52.22
N ARG A 690 31.56 -16.37 -52.80
CA ARG A 690 32.05 -16.85 -54.12
C ARG A 690 31.59 -15.94 -55.27
N LYS A 691 30.36 -15.43 -55.23
CA LYS A 691 29.81 -14.56 -56.28
C LYS A 691 30.43 -13.16 -56.29
N GLY A 692 30.93 -12.68 -55.15
CA GLY A 692 31.57 -11.36 -55.00
C GLY A 692 33.04 -11.24 -55.46
N LYS A 693 33.66 -12.27 -56.05
CA LYS A 693 35.12 -12.27 -56.37
C LYS A 693 35.50 -11.88 -57.81
N ASN A 694 34.55 -11.54 -58.68
CA ASN A 694 34.81 -11.21 -60.09
C ASN A 694 34.88 -9.70 -60.42
N SER A 695 35.00 -8.82 -59.43
CA SER A 695 35.23 -7.37 -59.63
C SER A 695 36.49 -6.91 -58.89
N ARG A 696 37.45 -6.35 -59.64
CA ARG A 696 38.66 -5.67 -59.14
C ARG A 696 38.27 -4.32 -58.49
N GLY A 697 39.03 -3.75 -57.54
CA GLY A 697 40.27 -4.21 -56.91
C GLY A 697 40.89 -3.14 -55.99
N GLU A 698 42.20 -3.28 -55.71
CA GLU A 698 43.10 -2.34 -54.98
C GLU A 698 42.99 -2.24 -53.43
N LYS A 699 44.13 -2.52 -52.78
CA LYS A 699 44.79 -1.84 -51.61
C LYS A 699 44.01 -1.53 -50.30
N ALA A 700 44.63 -1.53 -49.10
CA ALA A 700 45.44 -2.53 -48.36
C ALA A 700 46.00 -1.92 -47.04
N ALA A 701 45.56 -2.40 -45.86
CA ALA A 701 46.21 -2.25 -44.53
C ALA A 701 45.46 -3.15 -43.51
N ALA A 702 46.10 -4.12 -42.84
CA ALA A 702 46.63 -4.06 -41.47
C ALA A 702 45.55 -3.96 -40.35
N ARG A 703 45.52 -4.79 -39.29
CA ARG A 703 46.46 -5.83 -38.80
C ARG A 703 45.72 -6.94 -38.02
N GLN A 704 46.38 -8.08 -37.80
CA GLN A 704 46.01 -9.16 -36.85
C GLN A 704 46.47 -8.76 -35.41
N SER A 705 46.18 -9.45 -34.29
CA SER A 705 46.04 -10.89 -34.02
C SER A 705 45.13 -11.18 -32.79
N ALA A 706 44.99 -12.44 -32.35
CA ALA A 706 44.03 -12.85 -31.31
C ALA A 706 44.55 -13.92 -30.32
N ALA A 707 43.96 -13.94 -29.11
CA ALA A 707 43.90 -15.04 -28.12
C ALA A 707 45.26 -15.47 -27.47
N PRO A 708 45.27 -16.35 -26.42
CA PRO A 708 44.17 -17.00 -25.68
C PRO A 708 44.18 -16.91 -24.12
N TRP A 709 43.06 -17.32 -23.51
CA TRP A 709 42.83 -18.00 -22.20
C TRP A 709 43.95 -18.02 -21.11
N THR A 710 43.65 -17.85 -19.81
CA THR A 710 43.02 -18.87 -18.93
C THR A 710 42.06 -18.31 -17.85
N SER A 711 41.56 -19.18 -16.95
CA SER A 711 40.40 -18.96 -16.06
C SER A 711 40.69 -19.11 -14.56
N ARG A 712 40.09 -18.26 -13.71
CA ARG A 712 39.35 -18.64 -12.48
C ARG A 712 38.64 -17.45 -11.82
N ASP A 713 37.85 -17.77 -10.78
CA ASP A 713 37.12 -16.91 -9.82
C ASP A 713 36.02 -16.01 -10.44
N VAL A 714 34.71 -16.12 -10.14
CA VAL A 714 33.92 -16.35 -8.92
C VAL A 714 33.70 -15.08 -8.08
N GLY A 715 32.49 -14.53 -8.14
CA GLY A 715 31.90 -13.78 -7.00
C GLY A 715 31.96 -12.25 -7.00
N SER A 716 31.47 -11.56 -8.04
CA SER A 716 31.03 -10.16 -7.91
C SER A 716 29.92 -9.81 -8.91
N GLY A 717 28.97 -8.96 -8.49
CA GLY A 717 27.90 -8.42 -9.34
C GLY A 717 28.31 -7.08 -9.97
N PRO A 718 27.69 -6.67 -11.10
CA PRO A 718 28.13 -5.51 -11.86
C PRO A 718 27.70 -4.18 -11.23
N GLU A 719 28.68 -3.51 -10.61
CA GLU A 719 29.00 -2.08 -10.79
C GLU A 719 27.86 -1.17 -11.31
N TYR A 720 27.20 -0.44 -10.40
CA TYR A 720 26.22 0.58 -10.78
C TYR A 720 26.89 1.76 -11.50
N LYS A 721 26.34 2.10 -12.67
CA LYS A 721 26.89 3.08 -13.60
C LYS A 721 26.48 4.50 -13.20
N ARG A 722 27.46 5.41 -13.10
CA ARG A 722 27.21 6.84 -12.84
C ARG A 722 26.32 7.47 -13.91
N VAL A 723 25.44 8.37 -13.48
CA VAL A 723 24.75 9.33 -14.35
C VAL A 723 25.43 10.68 -14.15
N ASP A 724 26.11 11.18 -15.18
CA ASP A 724 26.69 12.53 -15.15
C ASP A 724 25.57 13.57 -15.36
N THR A 725 25.43 14.53 -14.45
CA THR A 725 24.59 15.72 -14.61
C THR A 725 25.42 17.00 -14.45
N PRO A 726 25.03 18.13 -15.08
CA PRO A 726 25.95 19.27 -15.24
C PRO A 726 26.20 20.04 -13.95
N VAL A 727 27.47 20.32 -13.65
CA VAL A 727 27.87 21.17 -12.51
C VAL A 727 27.51 22.63 -12.80
N GLY A 728 26.36 23.08 -12.29
CA GLY A 728 25.98 24.48 -12.26
C GLY A 728 26.86 25.28 -11.31
N SER A 729 27.78 26.10 -11.83
CA SER A 729 28.62 26.96 -11.00
C SER A 729 27.81 28.15 -10.46
N VAL A 730 27.58 28.16 -9.14
CA VAL A 730 27.15 29.36 -8.41
C VAL A 730 28.36 29.87 -7.63
N ASN A 731 28.74 31.13 -7.85
CA ASN A 731 30.02 31.67 -7.41
C ASN A 731 29.84 32.89 -6.49
N GLY A 732 30.47 32.88 -5.32
CA GLY A 732 30.60 34.04 -4.43
C GLY A 732 29.49 34.20 -3.37
N GLY A 733 29.71 33.65 -2.17
CA GLY A 733 28.86 33.90 -1.00
C GLY A 733 29.47 33.36 0.29
N ARG A 734 30.26 34.18 1.01
CA ARG A 734 30.85 33.78 2.30
C ARG A 734 29.82 33.92 3.43
N PHE A 735 29.41 32.81 4.03
CA PHE A 735 28.96 32.78 5.42
C PHE A 735 29.71 31.70 6.21
N GLY A 736 30.13 32.06 7.43
CA GLY A 736 30.98 31.21 8.26
C GLY A 736 30.19 30.09 8.93
N GLY A 737 30.77 28.89 8.96
CA GLY A 737 30.11 27.72 9.56
C GLY A 737 29.88 27.89 11.05
N ARG A 738 28.60 27.92 11.46
CA ARG A 738 28.18 27.39 12.76
C ARG A 738 27.78 25.94 12.53
N ARG A 739 28.20 25.03 13.42
CA ARG A 739 27.62 23.69 13.47
C ARG A 739 26.16 23.85 13.91
N MET A 740 25.22 23.47 13.05
CA MET A 740 23.84 23.23 13.50
C MET A 740 23.84 21.86 14.17
N ASP A 741 23.45 21.84 15.44
CA ASP A 741 23.24 20.61 16.19
C ASP A 741 21.78 20.19 15.99
N SER A 742 21.56 19.19 15.13
CA SER A 742 20.23 18.64 14.79
C SER A 742 20.01 17.27 15.46
N SER A 743 20.44 17.16 16.73
CA SER A 743 20.34 15.94 17.54
C SER A 743 18.91 15.46 17.83
N ASN A 744 17.89 16.30 17.63
CA ASN A 744 16.51 16.00 17.97
C ASN A 744 15.61 15.96 16.72
N THR A 745 15.52 14.81 16.05
CA THR A 745 14.81 14.64 14.75
C THR A 745 13.29 14.80 14.79
N PHE A 746 12.71 14.91 15.99
CA PHE A 746 11.27 15.04 16.22
C PHE A 746 10.92 16.16 17.23
N GLU A 747 11.82 17.14 17.47
CA GLU A 747 11.57 18.18 18.50
C GLU A 747 10.56 19.27 18.12
N SER A 748 9.73 19.03 17.11
CA SER A 748 8.60 19.91 16.74
C SER A 748 7.41 19.78 17.70
N TYR A 749 7.65 19.87 19.02
CA TYR A 749 6.71 20.36 20.06
C TYR A 749 7.39 20.33 21.45
N ARG A 750 8.02 21.45 21.85
CA ARG A 750 8.19 21.75 23.29
C ARG A 750 6.97 22.54 23.76
N MET A 751 6.22 21.98 24.69
CA MET A 751 4.94 22.52 25.16
C MET A 751 5.14 23.77 26.04
N HIS A 752 4.74 24.95 25.55
CA HIS A 752 4.43 26.11 26.39
C HIS A 752 3.21 26.86 25.82
N ASP A 753 2.27 27.17 26.70
CA ASP A 753 1.03 27.96 26.55
C ASP A 753 0.22 27.84 25.25
N GLN A 754 -0.94 27.18 25.37
CA GLN A 754 -2.19 27.76 24.85
C GLN A 754 -3.18 27.95 26.00
N GLY A 755 -3.62 29.20 26.20
CA GLY A 755 -4.68 29.55 27.13
C GLY A 755 -6.05 29.07 26.64
N SER A 756 -6.95 28.76 27.55
CA SER A 756 -8.31 28.33 27.22
C SER A 756 -9.15 29.45 26.61
N VAL A 757 -9.92 29.12 25.57
CA VAL A 757 -10.92 30.01 24.97
C VAL A 757 -12.30 29.42 25.27
N ILE A 758 -13.20 30.25 25.79
CA ILE A 758 -14.54 29.84 26.25
C ILE A 758 -15.54 29.94 25.09
N GLU A 759 -16.39 28.93 24.94
CA GLU A 759 -17.48 28.94 23.95
C GLU A 759 -18.51 30.04 24.23
N SER A 760 -18.96 30.73 23.17
CA SER A 760 -20.23 31.45 23.15
C SER A 760 -21.22 30.76 22.21
N LYS A 761 -22.39 30.39 22.74
CA LYS A 761 -23.50 29.85 21.95
C LYS A 761 -24.31 30.99 21.34
N GLU A 762 -24.73 30.84 20.09
CA GLU A 762 -26.06 31.27 19.65
C GLU A 762 -26.45 30.62 18.32
N ALA A 763 -27.75 30.55 18.03
CA ALA A 763 -28.33 29.93 16.84
C ALA A 763 -29.74 30.50 16.59
N LEU A 764 -30.24 30.52 15.34
CA LEU A 764 -31.66 30.39 14.92
C LEU A 764 -31.90 30.75 13.43
N GLY A 765 -32.81 30.02 12.75
CA GLY A 765 -33.46 30.39 11.47
C GLY A 765 -32.67 30.14 10.17
N GLY A 766 -33.29 29.83 9.01
CA GLY A 766 -34.71 29.62 8.69
C GLY A 766 -34.93 29.08 7.24
N TYR A 767 -36.16 28.63 6.93
CA TYR A 767 -36.57 28.01 5.63
C TYR A 767 -36.84 29.04 4.49
N TYR A 768 -36.64 28.66 3.20
CA TYR A 768 -37.72 28.45 2.19
C TYR A 768 -37.22 27.95 0.80
N ASP A 769 -38.11 27.88 -0.21
CA ASP A 769 -38.17 26.90 -1.32
C ASP A 769 -37.57 27.25 -2.71
N HIS A 770 -37.52 26.22 -3.58
CA HIS A 770 -37.15 26.23 -5.01
C HIS A 770 -38.11 27.02 -5.95
N PRO A 771 -37.69 27.25 -7.21
CA PRO A 771 -38.36 26.54 -8.32
C PRO A 771 -37.42 25.90 -9.39
N ARG A 772 -37.99 25.11 -10.31
CA ARG A 772 -37.28 24.23 -11.28
C ARG A 772 -36.92 24.88 -12.63
N SER A 773 -35.68 24.65 -13.09
CA SER A 773 -35.22 24.53 -14.49
C SER A 773 -33.80 23.92 -14.50
N GLY A 774 -33.25 23.24 -15.52
CA GLY A 774 -33.76 22.80 -16.83
C GLY A 774 -32.75 21.88 -17.53
N SER A 775 -33.15 21.08 -18.53
CA SER A 775 -32.35 19.94 -19.02
C SER A 775 -31.22 20.27 -20.01
N ARG A 776 -29.98 19.87 -19.68
CA ARG A 776 -29.03 19.26 -20.64
C ARG A 776 -28.02 18.38 -19.89
N GLY A 777 -27.55 17.31 -20.55
CA GLY A 777 -26.67 16.33 -19.91
C GLY A 777 -25.26 16.86 -19.69
N GLY A 778 -24.82 16.82 -18.43
CA GLY A 778 -23.45 17.08 -17.99
C GLY A 778 -23.21 16.30 -16.69
N TYR A 779 -21.94 16.06 -16.35
CA TYR A 779 -21.57 15.45 -15.07
C TYR A 779 -21.99 16.38 -13.92
N ALA A 780 -22.54 15.82 -12.84
CA ALA A 780 -22.96 16.62 -11.69
C ALA A 780 -21.73 17.25 -11.02
N GLN A 781 -21.79 18.56 -10.75
CA GLN A 781 -20.79 19.19 -9.90
C GLN A 781 -20.94 18.65 -8.47
N SER A 782 -19.81 18.25 -7.89
CA SER A 782 -19.71 17.81 -6.50
C SER A 782 -20.05 18.98 -5.56
N PRO A 783 -20.99 18.83 -4.61
CA PRO A 783 -21.33 19.89 -3.65
C PRO A 783 -20.21 20.15 -2.61
N LEU A 784 -19.09 19.41 -2.68
CA LEU A 784 -17.94 19.54 -1.79
C LEU A 784 -16.83 20.44 -2.37
N GLY A 785 -16.95 20.90 -3.62
CA GLY A 785 -16.03 21.84 -4.27
C GLY A 785 -16.56 23.27 -4.27
N TYR A 786 -16.27 24.06 -3.23
CA TYR A 786 -16.63 25.48 -3.19
C TYR A 786 -15.54 26.35 -3.84
N GLU A 787 -15.64 26.60 -5.15
CA GLU A 787 -14.87 27.67 -5.80
C GLU A 787 -15.52 29.05 -5.56
N PRO A 788 -14.84 30.01 -4.93
CA PRO A 788 -15.31 31.39 -4.86
C PRO A 788 -15.07 32.11 -6.20
N GLN A 789 -15.96 31.91 -7.17
CA GLN A 789 -15.90 32.64 -8.44
C GLN A 789 -16.04 34.15 -8.21
N GLY A 790 -14.97 34.89 -8.51
CA GLY A 790 -14.88 36.31 -8.22
C GLY A 790 -15.83 37.19 -9.03
N ARG A 791 -16.34 38.24 -8.39
CA ARG A 791 -16.92 39.42 -9.04
C ARG A 791 -16.17 40.66 -8.57
N GLY A 792 -15.61 41.43 -9.50
CA GLY A 792 -14.99 42.72 -9.20
C GLY A 792 -15.81 43.88 -9.78
N SER A 793 -16.01 44.95 -9.00
CA SER A 793 -16.24 46.31 -9.52
C SER A 793 -16.14 47.40 -8.44
N SER A 794 -15.31 48.41 -8.72
CA SER A 794 -15.44 49.84 -8.36
C SER A 794 -15.58 50.35 -6.91
N GLN A 795 -14.52 51.07 -6.49
CA GLN A 795 -14.51 52.42 -5.86
C GLN A 795 -15.05 52.67 -4.42
N GLY A 796 -14.32 53.54 -3.70
CA GLY A 796 -14.69 54.13 -2.41
C GLY A 796 -13.75 53.71 -1.25
N GLY A 797 -12.92 54.55 -0.63
CA GLY A 797 -12.56 55.94 -0.97
C GLY A 797 -12.69 56.97 0.17
N TYR A 798 -12.20 56.68 1.38
CA TYR A 798 -12.10 57.66 2.49
C TYR A 798 -10.78 57.50 3.28
N GLN A 799 -10.46 58.51 4.12
CA GLN A 799 -9.13 58.76 4.71
C GLN A 799 -9.25 59.39 6.11
N GLN A 800 -8.20 59.26 6.95
CA GLN A 800 -8.00 59.86 8.29
C GLN A 800 -8.76 59.16 9.45
N GLY A 801 -8.21 59.08 10.69
CA GLY A 801 -6.85 59.44 11.14
C GLY A 801 -6.62 59.32 12.67
N TRP A 802 -5.33 59.31 13.06
CA TRP A 802 -4.69 59.70 14.35
C TRP A 802 -5.33 59.48 15.74
N ALA A 803 -4.65 58.67 16.58
CA ALA A 803 -4.29 58.88 18.01
C ALA A 803 -3.76 57.53 18.56
N GLU A 804 -2.52 57.36 19.04
CA GLU A 804 -1.90 57.90 20.27
C GLU A 804 -2.67 57.63 21.57
N HIS A 805 -2.13 56.72 22.41
CA HIS A 805 -2.10 56.86 23.87
C HIS A 805 -0.94 56.04 24.45
N HIS A 806 -0.46 56.45 25.63
CA HIS A 806 0.83 56.08 26.22
C HIS A 806 0.70 55.37 27.58
N ASP A 807 1.77 54.68 27.96
CA ASP A 807 2.22 54.30 29.31
C ASP A 807 1.39 53.33 30.19
N GLY A 808 2.11 52.51 30.94
CA GLY A 808 1.58 51.48 31.84
C GLY A 808 2.65 50.57 32.46
N ASP A 809 3.80 51.13 32.84
CA ASP A 809 4.91 50.38 33.46
C ASP A 809 4.62 49.98 34.91
N ALA A 810 5.12 48.81 35.32
CA ALA A 810 5.13 48.31 36.69
C ALA A 810 6.23 47.25 36.90
N GLY A 811 7.48 47.68 37.06
CA GLY A 811 8.58 46.82 37.55
C GLY A 811 8.30 46.18 38.92
N ALA A 812 9.03 45.13 39.31
CA ALA A 812 10.28 45.26 40.08
C ALA A 812 11.11 43.94 40.03
N TYR A 813 12.43 43.99 39.75
CA TYR A 813 13.57 43.92 40.71
C TYR A 813 13.60 42.66 41.61
N TYR A 814 14.72 41.95 41.85
CA TYR A 814 16.17 42.25 41.75
C TYR A 814 17.05 41.01 41.39
N GLU A 815 18.34 41.24 41.07
CA GLU A 815 19.48 40.27 41.09
C GLU A 815 19.96 40.00 42.55
N GLU A 816 20.97 39.20 42.99
CA GLU A 816 22.02 38.28 42.47
C GLU A 816 21.90 36.92 43.26
N GLY A 817 22.88 36.04 43.61
CA GLY A 817 24.33 36.06 43.38
C GLY A 817 25.19 34.82 43.74
N ASN A 818 26.45 34.92 43.31
CA ASN A 818 27.65 34.06 43.44
C ASN A 818 27.89 33.11 44.67
N ARG A 819 28.28 31.85 44.35
CA ARG A 819 29.51 31.08 44.79
C ARG A 819 29.69 30.42 46.19
N TYR A 820 30.57 29.39 46.17
CA TYR A 820 31.18 28.58 47.25
C TYR A 820 30.25 27.62 48.03
N GLY A 821 30.69 26.44 48.53
CA GLY A 821 31.90 25.66 48.22
C GLY A 821 32.46 24.76 49.34
N GLY A 822 32.37 23.43 49.20
CA GLY A 822 33.33 22.45 49.79
C GLY A 822 32.97 21.67 51.09
N GLN A 823 33.33 20.37 51.07
CA GLN A 823 33.71 19.45 52.19
C GLN A 823 32.71 19.00 53.29
N SER A 824 32.22 17.76 53.13
CA SER A 824 32.55 16.53 53.91
C SER A 824 32.56 16.51 55.46
N TYR A 825 31.84 15.53 56.04
CA TYR A 825 32.29 14.67 57.15
C TYR A 825 31.50 13.33 57.18
N ASP A 826 32.10 12.28 57.75
CA ASP A 826 31.65 10.86 57.75
C ASP A 826 30.58 10.53 58.85
N ASP A 827 30.04 9.32 59.11
CA ASP A 827 30.59 7.96 59.01
C ASP A 827 29.54 6.80 59.25
N TYR A 828 29.87 5.54 58.89
CA TYR A 828 29.21 4.23 59.22
C TYR A 828 27.71 3.95 58.85
N PRO A 829 27.21 2.68 58.81
CA PRO A 829 27.56 1.59 57.88
C PRO A 829 26.34 0.88 57.20
N PRO A 830 26.53 0.00 56.19
CA PRO A 830 25.41 -0.62 55.46
C PRO A 830 24.77 -1.83 56.16
N ARG A 831 23.47 -2.06 55.91
CA ARG A 831 22.79 -3.37 56.11
C ARG A 831 21.87 -3.74 54.96
N SER A 832 21.90 -5.02 54.62
CA SER A 832 21.04 -5.70 53.65
C SER A 832 19.56 -5.72 54.06
N TYR A 833 18.65 -5.59 53.09
CA TYR A 833 17.26 -6.01 53.24
C TYR A 833 16.98 -7.27 52.42
N GLN A 834 16.62 -8.36 53.10
CA GLN A 834 16.07 -9.55 52.47
C GLN A 834 14.57 -9.38 52.20
N GLN A 835 14.06 -10.13 51.23
CA GLN A 835 12.63 -10.37 51.08
C GLN A 835 12.09 -11.17 52.26
N GLN A 836 10.90 -10.83 52.77
CA GLN A 836 10.01 -11.85 53.31
C GLN A 836 8.52 -11.47 53.20
N TYR A 837 7.75 -12.31 52.51
CA TYR A 837 6.28 -12.34 52.54
C TYR A 837 5.80 -13.02 53.82
N HIS A 838 4.63 -12.63 54.36
CA HIS A 838 3.66 -13.46 55.09
C HIS A 838 2.45 -12.55 55.49
N GLN A 839 1.18 -12.97 55.56
CA GLN A 839 0.44 -14.08 54.94
C GLN A 839 -1.08 -13.91 55.21
N GLN A 840 -1.86 -14.98 54.94
CA GLN A 840 -3.28 -15.22 55.31
C GLN A 840 -4.35 -14.70 54.31
N GLN A 841 -5.41 -15.46 53.98
CA GLN A 841 -5.68 -16.88 54.24
C GLN A 841 -6.66 -17.45 53.19
N GLN A 842 -6.42 -18.69 52.74
CA GLN A 842 -7.44 -19.56 52.13
C GLN A 842 -7.19 -21.01 52.57
N GLN A 843 -8.25 -21.76 52.84
CA GLN A 843 -8.17 -23.18 53.22
C GLN A 843 -8.64 -24.08 52.08
N TYR A 844 -7.83 -25.10 51.78
CA TYR A 844 -8.26 -26.34 51.12
C TYR A 844 -8.25 -27.48 52.15
N PRO A 845 -9.15 -28.47 52.02
CA PRO A 845 -8.90 -29.82 52.51
C PRO A 845 -8.31 -30.69 51.39
N GLN A 846 -7.18 -31.33 51.63
CA GLN A 846 -6.69 -32.48 50.85
C GLN A 846 -6.99 -33.79 51.59
N GLN A 847 -7.09 -34.89 50.84
CA GLN A 847 -6.60 -36.20 51.29
C GLN A 847 -5.77 -36.88 50.19
N TYR A 848 -5.10 -37.97 50.56
CA TYR A 848 -3.80 -38.40 50.02
C TYR A 848 -3.86 -39.77 49.32
N GLN A 849 -3.05 -39.94 48.26
CA GLN A 849 -2.43 -41.23 47.84
C GLN A 849 -3.40 -42.36 47.40
N GLN A 850 -3.00 -43.47 46.76
CA GLN A 850 -1.69 -44.03 46.38
C GLN A 850 -1.87 -45.04 45.19
N GLN A 851 -0.79 -45.30 44.43
CA GLN A 851 -0.53 -46.50 43.60
C GLN A 851 -1.53 -46.95 42.50
N GLY A 852 -1.02 -47.76 41.55
CA GLY A 852 -1.81 -48.51 40.56
C GLY A 852 -1.42 -48.22 39.12
N GLY A 853 -0.99 -49.23 38.37
CA GLY A 853 -0.69 -49.13 36.94
C GLY A 853 -1.12 -50.38 36.17
N GLN A 854 -0.74 -50.43 34.89
CA GLN A 854 -0.88 -51.53 33.93
C GLN A 854 -2.23 -51.77 33.19
N TYR A 855 -2.08 -51.74 31.86
CA TYR A 855 -2.60 -52.67 30.83
C TYR A 855 -4.05 -52.65 30.26
N HIS A 856 -4.03 -52.56 28.92
CA HIS A 856 -4.79 -53.28 27.88
C HIS A 856 -6.33 -53.22 27.73
N ASP A 857 -6.71 -52.65 26.56
CA ASP A 857 -7.59 -53.20 25.52
C ASP A 857 -9.11 -53.47 25.74
N ARG A 858 -9.86 -52.94 24.75
CA ARG A 858 -10.97 -53.57 23.97
C ARG A 858 -12.43 -53.57 24.45
N GLN A 859 -13.26 -53.49 23.40
CA GLN A 859 -14.70 -53.81 23.28
C GLN A 859 -15.71 -52.88 23.98
N GLY A 860 -16.91 -52.76 23.37
CA GLY A 860 -18.03 -51.94 23.88
C GLY A 860 -18.82 -51.22 22.78
N SER A 861 -19.55 -51.96 21.94
CA SER A 861 -20.36 -51.42 20.83
C SER A 861 -21.84 -51.21 21.19
N GLY A 862 -22.43 -50.08 20.78
CA GLY A 862 -23.89 -49.83 20.79
C GLY A 862 -24.33 -48.61 21.63
N GLY A 863 -25.41 -47.89 21.29
CA GLY A 863 -26.33 -48.03 20.15
C GLY A 863 -27.32 -46.86 20.03
N TYR A 864 -28.11 -46.85 18.94
CA TYR A 864 -29.11 -45.82 18.55
C TYR A 864 -30.12 -45.40 19.65
N GLY A 865 -30.58 -44.13 19.65
CA GLY A 865 -31.73 -43.75 20.51
C GLY A 865 -32.27 -42.30 20.49
N ARG A 866 -32.89 -41.85 19.38
CA ARG A 866 -33.94 -40.80 19.29
C ARG A 866 -33.81 -39.44 20.03
N ALA A 867 -33.58 -38.40 19.23
CA ALA A 867 -34.45 -37.20 19.06
C ALA A 867 -35.16 -36.54 20.27
N ARG A 868 -34.79 -35.28 20.52
CA ARG A 868 -35.64 -34.13 20.17
C ARG A 868 -34.81 -33.04 19.49
#